data_AF-A0AAE0TBF6-F1
#
_entry.id   AF-A0AAE0TBF6-F1
#
_cell.length_a   1.000
_cell.length_b   1.000
_cell.length_c   1.000
_cell.angle_alpha   90.00
_cell.angle_beta   90.00
_cell.angle_gamma   90.00
#
_symmetry.space_group_name_H-M   'P 1'
#
loop_
_entity.id
_entity.type
_entity.pdbx_description
1 polymer ?
#
loop_
_entity_poly.entity_id
_entity_poly.type
_entity_poly.pdbx_seq_one_letter_code
_entity_poly.pdbx_strand_id
1 'polypeptide(L)'
;MPNTKSAIKQNRQNKTRNRRNRMVRSAYRTALKKFTHLLENGNIADAEKELSVIHHEIDTAAKKASLPPRRFSDCPRQILPDYFMLPRISKVPAEDRLIRRLKKFLKQEKFSGEVRTSYADRLTASTDNSIYQVLPLAVLFPKSHEDTIIMCRTLSQPEFSALAITGRGGGTGTNGQSLNPGLTVDFSKYMTGILEINPDAGYVRIQPGVVPDKLNQDLHKLGYFFPPSVSTASRATLGGMISTDASGKGSRVYGKTSDYILELKGVLHDGSEFSTSPDAPSAGFNTRLTELLKESGAPFNLNKIIAGSEGTLCFITEARLRIIPIPKHRAVALITFPTFEAALNGAEIFISADPDSIETIDDKILTLAMNDEVSAEAARFFPPDELPRIKSFNLLEFSGNTTEELDTKTEKFSQLTAQYKSELNYIGCQMMPYKESKSLWEMREKGVGLLANLPGNRKPTAFVEDCAVPPRSLPAFIAEFRQLLSAYRLDYAMYGHVDAGCMHVRPALDMKLAEDEALIRRISDDVNALVRRHGGVLWGEHGKGLRSEYVPEYFGETLYGVMQHIKTLFDPIGRLNPGKIAAPLNAEKPLTKLDKVPLRGHFDREIQPELAGMFSAGLSCNGNGLCFHHDTNYVMCPSFKETRDRIHSPKGRSGVVREWLLQLSRQGYKPAQSGKDMFAVFRRWGNRVRKYMGEYDFSHEVHSAMAGCLSCKACTNQCPVKIDIPDQKALFLEQYHTRYPRPLRDFFVAGIENTVKLQAKIPRMSNLLTGNPLTKAAVKYLIGMRDIPRLSVPVLDKRLKNLPGVRCEIPAVRGLTDAVVLIQDAFTSFTRQMSLRIRHAC
;
A
#
# COMPACT_ATOMS: atom_id res chain seq x y z
N MET A 1 7.37 -6.53 37.91
CA MET A 1 8.37 -5.63 38.52
C MET A 1 9.54 -5.42 37.56
N PRO A 2 9.84 -4.19 37.11
CA PRO A 2 10.92 -3.95 36.16
C PRO A 2 12.28 -3.73 36.85
N ASN A 3 13.34 -4.09 36.11
CA ASN A 3 14.71 -4.33 36.55
C ASN A 3 15.45 -3.05 37.01
N THR A 4 15.40 -2.76 38.31
CA THR A 4 15.98 -1.59 39.00
C THR A 4 17.49 -1.42 38.83
N LYS A 5 18.24 -2.50 38.54
CA LYS A 5 19.70 -2.43 38.34
C LYS A 5 20.11 -1.74 37.02
N SER A 6 19.30 -1.84 35.98
CA SER A 6 19.55 -1.20 34.68
C SER A 6 19.38 0.32 34.76
N ALA A 7 18.29 0.77 35.38
CA ALA A 7 17.98 2.18 35.57
C ALA A 7 19.04 2.91 36.41
N ILE A 8 19.55 2.27 37.47
CA ILE A 8 20.60 2.85 38.34
C ILE A 8 21.95 3.00 37.58
N LYS A 9 22.30 2.03 36.72
CA LYS A 9 23.52 2.08 35.91
C LYS A 9 23.45 3.19 34.85
N GLN A 10 22.29 3.33 34.21
CA GLN A 10 22.04 4.37 33.21
C GLN A 10 22.02 5.78 33.83
N ASN A 11 21.47 5.92 35.04
CA ASN A 11 21.44 7.21 35.74
C ASN A 11 22.84 7.66 36.22
N ARG A 12 23.71 6.73 36.63
CA ARG A 12 25.13 7.02 36.95
C ARG A 12 25.93 7.43 35.72
N GLN A 13 25.73 6.78 34.58
CA GLN A 13 26.38 7.16 33.32
C GLN A 13 25.94 8.55 32.82
N ASN A 14 24.64 8.87 32.95
CA ASN A 14 24.10 10.18 32.59
C ASN A 14 24.62 11.31 33.50
N LYS A 15 24.74 11.09 34.82
CA LYS A 15 25.35 12.08 35.73
C LYS A 15 26.81 12.38 35.40
N THR A 16 27.59 11.36 35.05
CA THR A 16 29.02 11.51 34.72
C THR A 16 29.22 12.25 33.39
N ARG A 17 28.39 11.92 32.38
CA ARG A 17 28.35 12.62 31.08
C ARG A 17 27.93 14.09 31.20
N ASN A 18 26.95 14.39 32.06
CA ASN A 18 26.49 15.77 32.27
C ASN A 18 27.54 16.64 32.99
N ARG A 19 28.31 16.07 33.93
CA ARG A 19 29.43 16.78 34.58
C ARG A 19 30.58 17.08 33.61
N ARG A 20 30.91 16.14 32.71
CA ARG A 20 31.89 16.32 31.62
C ARG A 20 31.48 17.44 30.67
N ASN A 21 30.23 17.43 30.21
CA ASN A 21 29.72 18.45 29.29
C ASN A 21 29.70 19.85 29.91
N ARG A 22 29.49 19.97 31.24
CA ARG A 22 29.58 21.27 31.93
C ARG A 22 31.02 21.80 31.98
N MET A 23 32.00 20.97 32.31
CA MET A 23 33.41 21.42 32.36
C MET A 23 33.93 21.86 30.99
N VAL A 24 33.66 21.07 29.94
CA VAL A 24 34.08 21.42 28.57
C VAL A 24 33.38 22.69 28.07
N ARG A 25 32.09 22.86 28.34
CA ARG A 25 31.36 24.09 27.98
C ARG A 25 31.84 25.32 28.74
N SER A 26 32.27 25.17 30.00
CA SER A 26 32.79 26.27 30.80
C SER A 26 34.15 26.74 30.30
N ALA A 27 35.06 25.80 30.00
CA ALA A 27 36.36 26.11 29.38
C ALA A 27 36.16 26.79 28.03
N TYR A 28 35.31 26.22 27.17
CA TYR A 28 34.99 26.79 25.86
C TYR A 28 34.43 28.22 25.93
N ARG A 29 33.53 28.53 26.87
CA ARG A 29 32.99 29.89 27.00
C ARG A 29 34.02 30.91 27.46
N THR A 30 34.94 30.52 28.34
CA THR A 30 35.98 31.42 28.86
C THR A 30 36.99 31.73 27.76
N ALA A 31 37.44 30.67 27.07
CA ALA A 31 38.24 30.71 25.86
C ALA A 31 37.63 31.61 24.77
N LEU A 32 36.36 31.38 24.44
CA LEU A 32 35.67 32.12 23.38
C LEU A 32 35.56 33.61 23.73
N LYS A 33 35.26 33.97 24.99
CA LYS A 33 35.22 35.37 25.42
C LYS A 33 36.58 36.07 25.24
N LYS A 34 37.68 35.40 25.59
CA LYS A 34 39.02 35.96 25.44
C LYS A 34 39.41 36.12 23.97
N PHE A 35 39.08 35.13 23.13
CA PHE A 35 39.26 35.19 21.68
C PHE A 35 38.44 36.30 21.02
N THR A 36 37.17 36.44 21.38
CA THR A 36 36.30 37.51 20.84
C THR A 36 36.79 38.89 21.26
N HIS A 37 37.24 39.07 22.51
CA HIS A 37 37.83 40.32 22.97
C HIS A 37 39.12 40.69 22.20
N LEU A 38 39.98 39.73 21.86
CA LEU A 38 41.19 39.98 21.07
C LEU A 38 40.86 40.39 19.64
N LEU A 39 39.83 39.78 19.04
CA LEU A 39 39.34 40.15 17.71
C LEU A 39 38.68 41.53 17.67
N GLU A 40 37.87 41.86 18.68
CA GLU A 40 37.20 43.17 18.79
C GLU A 40 38.21 44.31 18.93
N ASN A 41 39.38 44.05 19.52
CA ASN A 41 40.47 45.01 19.64
C ASN A 41 41.47 44.98 18.46
N GLY A 42 41.15 44.26 17.38
CA GLY A 42 41.94 44.23 16.15
C GLY A 42 43.26 43.45 16.23
N ASN A 43 43.48 42.66 17.29
CA ASN A 43 44.76 41.98 17.55
C ASN A 43 44.73 40.55 16.98
N ILE A 44 44.67 40.44 15.64
CA ILE A 44 44.39 39.19 14.91
C ILE A 44 45.47 38.12 15.13
N ALA A 45 46.75 38.51 15.15
CA ALA A 45 47.85 37.56 15.34
C ALA A 45 47.84 36.88 16.73
N ASP A 46 47.40 37.62 17.76
CA ASP A 46 47.28 37.08 19.11
C ASP A 46 45.99 36.25 19.27
N ALA A 47 44.92 36.59 18.56
CA ALA A 47 43.72 35.77 18.49
C ALA A 47 44.02 34.39 17.84
N GLU A 48 44.80 34.35 16.76
CA GLU A 48 45.21 33.09 16.12
C GLU A 48 46.05 32.20 17.05
N LYS A 49 46.99 32.79 17.81
CA LYS A 49 47.73 32.06 18.84
C LYS A 49 46.79 31.51 19.91
N GLU A 50 45.82 32.30 20.34
CA GLU A 50 44.89 31.87 21.39
C GLU A 50 44.00 30.72 20.93
N LEU A 51 43.67 30.63 19.64
CA LEU A 51 42.90 29.50 19.09
C LEU A 51 43.57 28.13 19.32
N SER A 52 44.92 28.12 19.32
CA SER A 52 45.71 26.92 19.59
C SER A 52 45.74 26.56 21.09
N VAL A 53 45.76 27.56 21.97
CA VAL A 53 45.64 27.40 23.43
C VAL A 53 44.25 26.87 23.80
N ILE A 54 43.20 27.38 23.14
CA ILE A 54 41.80 26.95 23.32
C ILE A 54 41.64 25.47 22.97
N HIS A 55 42.20 25.02 21.84
CA HIS A 55 42.20 23.60 21.48
C HIS A 55 42.91 22.76 22.54
N HIS A 56 44.07 23.21 23.02
CA HIS A 56 44.84 22.51 24.04
C HIS A 56 44.09 22.39 25.38
N GLU A 57 43.40 23.45 25.83
CA GLU A 57 42.61 23.44 27.06
C GLU A 57 41.38 22.54 26.95
N ILE A 58 40.70 22.52 25.80
CA ILE A 58 39.56 21.64 25.53
C ILE A 58 40.01 20.18 25.54
N ASP A 59 41.13 19.87 24.88
CA ASP A 59 41.70 18.52 24.87
C ASP A 59 42.17 18.08 26.26
N THR A 60 42.74 19.00 27.04
CA THR A 60 43.19 18.72 28.42
C THR A 60 42.00 18.49 29.36
N ALA A 61 40.93 19.29 29.23
CA ALA A 61 39.67 19.09 29.96
C ALA A 61 38.96 17.79 29.54
N ALA A 62 39.07 17.40 28.27
CA ALA A 62 38.56 16.13 27.77
C ALA A 62 39.39 14.92 28.28
N LYS A 63 40.72 15.06 28.38
CA LYS A 63 41.64 14.03 28.91
C LYS A 63 41.50 13.82 30.41
N LYS A 64 41.36 14.90 31.22
CA LYS A 64 41.10 14.80 32.67
C LYS A 64 39.78 14.08 33.02
N ALA A 65 38.86 13.95 32.05
CA ALA A 65 37.58 13.26 32.22
C ALA A 65 37.62 11.73 31.92
N SER A 66 38.83 11.16 31.73
CA SER A 66 39.20 9.73 31.67
C SER A 66 38.39 8.79 30.75
N LEU A 67 38.98 8.49 29.58
CA LEU A 67 39.11 7.18 28.90
C LEU A 67 40.30 7.30 27.89
N PRO A 68 41.02 6.22 27.54
CA PRO A 68 42.41 6.26 27.08
C PRO A 68 42.58 6.89 25.68
N PRO A 69 43.76 7.47 25.38
CA PRO A 69 43.99 8.13 24.11
C PRO A 69 44.19 7.08 23.02
N ARG A 70 43.35 7.10 21.97
CA ARG A 70 43.78 6.59 20.67
C ARG A 70 44.88 7.53 20.17
N ARG A 71 46.13 7.05 20.16
CA ARG A 71 47.24 7.74 19.50
C ARG A 71 46.92 7.85 18.01
N PHE A 72 46.59 9.06 17.57
CA PHE A 72 46.76 9.49 16.18
C PHE A 72 48.26 9.80 16.00
N SER A 73 49.07 8.79 15.71
CA SER A 73 50.48 9.03 15.33
C SER A 73 51.05 7.96 14.41
N ASP A 74 50.56 6.72 14.46
CA ASP A 74 51.07 5.64 13.61
C ASP A 74 50.06 5.29 12.51
N CYS A 75 49.66 6.32 11.76
CA CYS A 75 48.87 6.13 10.54
C CYS A 75 49.84 5.94 9.36
N PRO A 76 50.05 4.72 8.85
CA PRO A 76 50.78 4.54 7.60
C PRO A 76 49.96 5.23 6.52
N ARG A 77 50.51 6.28 5.88
CA ARG A 77 49.94 7.03 4.72
C ARG A 77 48.55 6.52 4.32
N GLN A 78 47.51 6.87 5.08
CA GLN A 78 46.17 6.37 4.79
C GLN A 78 45.66 7.11 3.56
N ILE A 79 45.69 6.36 2.46
CA ILE A 79 44.71 6.31 1.38
C ILE A 79 43.54 7.28 1.63
N LEU A 80 43.38 8.20 0.68
CA LEU A 80 42.25 9.13 0.56
C LEU A 80 40.93 8.47 0.99
N PRO A 81 40.01 9.16 1.71
CA PRO A 81 38.74 8.56 2.10
C PRO A 81 38.05 7.98 0.86
N ASP A 82 37.86 6.67 0.85
CA ASP A 82 37.33 5.94 -0.30
C ASP A 82 35.98 6.53 -0.70
N TYR A 83 35.97 7.18 -1.86
CA TYR A 83 34.73 7.56 -2.52
C TYR A 83 34.06 6.25 -3.00
N PHE A 84 33.13 5.73 -2.22
CA PHE A 84 32.34 4.56 -2.62
C PHE A 84 31.36 4.98 -3.72
N MET A 85 31.83 5.00 -4.96
CA MET A 85 30.98 5.12 -6.13
C MET A 85 29.94 3.99 -6.11
N LEU A 86 28.68 4.32 -6.43
CA LEU A 86 27.64 3.32 -6.59
C LEU A 86 28.13 2.20 -7.54
N PRO A 87 28.13 0.93 -7.09
CA PRO A 87 28.54 -0.18 -7.93
C PRO A 87 27.48 -0.48 -8.99
N ARG A 88 27.90 -1.18 -10.05
CA ARG A 88 26.99 -1.65 -11.09
C ARG A 88 26.17 -2.82 -10.56
N ILE A 89 24.86 -2.83 -10.79
CA ILE A 89 24.02 -4.00 -10.49
C ILE A 89 23.71 -4.72 -11.80
N SER A 90 24.60 -5.64 -12.18
CA SER A 90 24.49 -6.42 -13.42
C SER A 90 23.90 -7.83 -13.23
N LYS A 91 24.03 -8.39 -12.02
CA LYS A 91 23.54 -9.74 -11.70
C LYS A 91 22.09 -9.67 -11.23
N VAL A 92 21.16 -9.64 -12.18
CA VAL A 92 19.72 -9.78 -11.93
C VAL A 92 19.20 -11.06 -12.58
N PRO A 93 18.06 -11.61 -12.13
CA PRO A 93 17.42 -12.74 -12.81
C PRO A 93 17.22 -12.45 -14.29
N ALA A 94 17.90 -13.20 -15.15
CA ALA A 94 17.83 -13.03 -16.60
C ALA A 94 16.43 -13.33 -17.14
N GLU A 95 16.15 -12.85 -18.35
CA GLU A 95 14.95 -13.25 -19.08
C GLU A 95 15.05 -14.74 -19.47
N ASP A 96 14.04 -15.50 -19.06
CA ASP A 96 13.97 -16.93 -19.31
C ASP A 96 13.85 -17.25 -20.82
N ARG A 97 14.45 -18.37 -21.24
CA ARG A 97 14.47 -18.79 -22.65
C ARG A 97 13.06 -19.10 -23.18
N LEU A 98 12.21 -19.74 -22.39
CA LEU A 98 10.82 -20.04 -22.76
C LEU A 98 10.02 -18.75 -22.92
N ILE A 99 10.26 -17.75 -22.07
CA ILE A 99 9.60 -16.44 -22.18
C ILE A 99 9.98 -15.70 -23.45
N ARG A 100 11.27 -15.73 -23.84
CA ARG A 100 11.71 -15.15 -25.12
C ARG A 100 11.03 -15.81 -26.32
N ARG A 101 10.85 -17.14 -26.28
CA ARG A 101 10.10 -17.88 -27.30
C ARG A 101 8.63 -17.50 -27.27
N LEU A 102 7.98 -17.54 -26.12
CA LEU A 102 6.57 -17.15 -25.94
C LEU A 102 6.28 -15.77 -26.53
N LYS A 103 7.14 -14.77 -26.27
CA LYS A 103 7.02 -13.43 -26.87
C LYS A 103 7.02 -13.44 -28.40
N LYS A 104 7.86 -14.30 -29.00
CA LYS A 104 7.92 -14.45 -30.47
C LYS A 104 6.62 -15.06 -30.99
N PHE A 105 6.12 -16.13 -30.36
CA PHE A 105 4.86 -16.78 -30.74
C PHE A 105 3.67 -15.84 -30.58
N LEU A 106 3.52 -15.20 -29.42
CA LEU A 106 2.43 -14.23 -29.18
C LEU A 106 2.44 -13.11 -30.23
N LYS A 107 3.62 -12.61 -30.61
CA LYS A 107 3.76 -11.61 -31.67
C LYS A 107 3.34 -12.15 -33.05
N GLN A 108 3.65 -13.41 -33.36
CA GLN A 108 3.24 -14.06 -34.61
C GLN A 108 1.73 -14.28 -34.67
N GLU A 109 1.12 -14.69 -33.55
CA GLU A 109 -0.32 -14.88 -33.39
C GLU A 109 -1.10 -13.56 -33.19
N LYS A 110 -0.46 -12.40 -33.41
CA LYS A 110 -1.06 -11.06 -33.34
C LYS A 110 -1.67 -10.71 -31.97
N PHE A 111 -1.12 -11.24 -30.88
CA PHE A 111 -1.45 -10.78 -29.52
C PHE A 111 -1.22 -9.27 -29.41
N SER A 112 -2.29 -8.53 -29.09
CA SER A 112 -2.28 -7.06 -29.09
C SER A 112 -1.89 -6.46 -27.73
N GLY A 113 -1.92 -7.28 -26.68
CA GLY A 113 -1.54 -6.93 -25.31
C GLY A 113 -0.04 -6.66 -25.10
N GLU A 114 0.33 -6.37 -23.85
CA GLU A 114 1.74 -6.18 -23.48
C GLU A 114 2.34 -7.45 -22.87
N VAL A 115 3.62 -7.72 -23.16
CA VAL A 115 4.41 -8.75 -22.47
C VAL A 115 5.63 -8.11 -21.84
N ARG A 116 5.67 -8.06 -20.52
CA ARG A 116 6.72 -7.38 -19.75
C ARG A 116 7.64 -8.38 -19.08
N THR A 117 8.94 -8.09 -19.22
CA THR A 117 10.02 -9.02 -18.86
C THR A 117 11.19 -8.34 -18.15
N SER A 118 11.17 -7.00 -18.03
CA SER A 118 12.16 -6.28 -17.25
C SER A 118 12.11 -6.74 -15.78
N TYR A 119 13.22 -6.59 -15.07
CA TYR A 119 13.26 -7.04 -13.68
C TYR A 119 12.33 -6.20 -12.81
N ALA A 120 12.28 -4.89 -13.02
CA ALA A 120 11.38 -3.98 -12.35
C ALA A 120 9.91 -4.32 -12.59
N ASP A 121 9.50 -4.62 -13.83
CA ASP A 121 8.11 -5.01 -14.12
C ASP A 121 7.72 -6.26 -13.33
N ARG A 122 8.58 -7.29 -13.36
CA ARG A 122 8.35 -8.55 -12.63
C ARG A 122 8.26 -8.32 -11.12
N LEU A 123 9.08 -7.43 -10.56
CA LEU A 123 9.03 -7.07 -9.14
C LEU A 123 7.68 -6.43 -8.75
N THR A 124 7.06 -5.63 -9.63
CA THR A 124 5.74 -5.04 -9.31
C THR A 124 4.62 -6.07 -9.19
N ALA A 125 4.75 -7.21 -9.87
CA ALA A 125 3.83 -8.34 -9.79
C ALA A 125 4.24 -9.38 -8.73
N SER A 126 5.44 -9.26 -8.14
CA SER A 126 5.97 -10.25 -7.20
C SER A 126 5.33 -10.24 -5.81
N THR A 127 4.53 -9.21 -5.51
CA THR A 127 3.84 -9.05 -4.22
C THR A 127 2.39 -8.68 -4.46
N ASP A 128 1.49 -9.17 -3.61
CA ASP A 128 0.12 -8.66 -3.46
C ASP A 128 0.01 -7.94 -2.11
N ASN A 129 -1.10 -8.07 -1.38
CA ASN A 129 -1.24 -7.50 -0.03
C ASN A 129 -0.88 -8.51 1.08
N SER A 130 -0.38 -9.69 0.71
CA SER A 130 0.09 -10.71 1.64
C SER A 130 1.54 -10.47 2.09
N ILE A 131 1.99 -11.33 2.99
CA ILE A 131 3.38 -11.41 3.47
C ILE A 131 4.36 -12.03 2.46
N TYR A 132 3.87 -12.61 1.36
CA TYR A 132 4.68 -13.38 0.43
C TYR A 132 5.31 -12.50 -0.66
N GLN A 133 6.46 -12.95 -1.18
CA GLN A 133 7.10 -12.37 -2.35
C GLN A 133 7.59 -13.47 -3.29
N VAL A 134 7.00 -13.53 -4.49
CA VAL A 134 7.30 -14.55 -5.50
C VAL A 134 7.52 -13.88 -6.84
N LEU A 135 8.76 -13.90 -7.35
CA LEU A 135 9.10 -13.26 -8.61
C LEU A 135 8.57 -14.08 -9.80
N PRO A 136 7.62 -13.57 -10.62
CA PRO A 136 7.18 -14.27 -11.82
C PRO A 136 8.27 -14.22 -12.91
N LEU A 137 8.20 -15.08 -13.92
CA LEU A 137 9.05 -15.04 -15.12
C LEU A 137 8.70 -13.86 -16.04
N ALA A 138 7.42 -13.53 -16.19
CA ALA A 138 6.92 -12.42 -16.99
C ALA A 138 5.51 -11.99 -16.55
N VAL A 139 5.10 -10.80 -16.98
CA VAL A 139 3.75 -10.26 -16.76
C VAL A 139 3.10 -9.96 -18.11
N LEU A 140 1.93 -10.53 -18.36
CA LEU A 140 1.13 -10.32 -19.56
C LEU A 140 -0.06 -9.42 -19.24
N PHE A 141 -0.38 -8.50 -20.15
CA PHE A 141 -1.53 -7.60 -20.03
C PHE A 141 -2.40 -7.71 -21.29
N PRO A 142 -3.33 -8.68 -21.34
CA PRO A 142 -4.27 -8.78 -22.46
C PRO A 142 -5.16 -7.52 -22.53
N LYS A 143 -5.54 -7.12 -23.75
CA LYS A 143 -6.44 -5.99 -24.00
C LYS A 143 -7.87 -6.43 -24.29
N SER A 144 -8.07 -7.69 -24.66
CA SER A 144 -9.35 -8.21 -25.11
C SER A 144 -9.57 -9.68 -24.73
N HIS A 145 -10.80 -10.15 -24.95
CA HIS A 145 -11.12 -11.56 -24.89
C HIS A 145 -10.26 -12.37 -25.89
N GLU A 146 -10.13 -11.88 -27.12
CA GLU A 146 -9.31 -12.52 -28.17
C GLU A 146 -7.84 -12.66 -27.76
N ASP A 147 -7.25 -11.64 -27.13
CA ASP A 147 -5.88 -11.73 -26.60
C ASP A 147 -5.74 -12.87 -25.58
N THR A 148 -6.77 -13.12 -24.78
CA THR A 148 -6.78 -14.21 -23.79
C THR A 148 -6.85 -15.58 -24.47
N ILE A 149 -7.65 -15.70 -25.55
CA ILE A 149 -7.70 -16.89 -26.41
C ILE A 149 -6.32 -17.16 -27.03
N ILE A 150 -5.74 -16.17 -27.72
CA ILE A 150 -4.42 -16.27 -28.35
C ILE A 150 -3.36 -16.71 -27.33
N MET A 151 -3.38 -16.10 -26.15
CA MET A 151 -2.48 -16.43 -25.05
C MET A 151 -2.63 -17.90 -24.61
N CYS A 152 -3.85 -18.35 -24.31
CA CYS A 152 -4.08 -19.72 -23.85
C CYS A 152 -3.77 -20.76 -24.94
N ARG A 153 -4.16 -20.50 -26.20
CA ARG A 153 -3.80 -21.37 -27.35
C ARG A 153 -2.30 -21.45 -27.56
N THR A 154 -1.59 -20.34 -27.41
CA THR A 154 -0.12 -20.35 -27.49
C THR A 154 0.48 -21.18 -26.35
N LEU A 155 0.00 -20.97 -25.12
CA LEU A 155 0.51 -21.67 -23.95
C LEU A 155 0.14 -23.16 -23.95
N SER A 156 -0.91 -23.59 -24.67
CA SER A 156 -1.30 -25.00 -24.77
C SER A 156 -0.28 -25.86 -25.51
N GLN A 157 0.63 -25.25 -26.29
CA GLN A 157 1.70 -25.97 -26.96
C GLN A 157 2.60 -26.73 -25.96
N PRO A 158 3.06 -27.96 -26.30
CA PRO A 158 3.84 -28.80 -25.40
C PRO A 158 5.08 -28.14 -24.80
N GLU A 159 5.76 -27.24 -25.53
CA GLU A 159 6.98 -26.57 -25.05
C GLU A 159 6.74 -25.60 -23.88
N PHE A 160 5.50 -25.13 -23.69
CA PHE A 160 5.13 -24.23 -22.60
C PHE A 160 4.40 -24.97 -21.46
N SER A 161 4.26 -26.29 -21.53
CA SER A 161 3.51 -27.10 -20.54
C SER A 161 4.03 -26.97 -19.10
N ALA A 162 5.32 -26.66 -18.92
CA ALA A 162 5.92 -26.44 -17.62
C ALA A 162 5.61 -25.07 -16.99
N LEU A 163 5.09 -24.12 -17.78
CA LEU A 163 4.80 -22.77 -17.29
C LEU A 163 3.49 -22.77 -16.48
N ALA A 164 3.62 -22.49 -15.19
CA ALA A 164 2.49 -22.11 -14.37
C ALA A 164 1.98 -20.71 -14.78
N ILE A 165 0.67 -20.50 -14.70
CA ILE A 165 0.01 -19.27 -15.14
C ILE A 165 -0.93 -18.83 -14.02
N THR A 166 -0.95 -17.55 -13.68
CA THR A 166 -1.79 -17.02 -12.60
C THR A 166 -2.47 -15.74 -13.02
N GLY A 167 -3.80 -15.71 -12.90
CA GLY A 167 -4.60 -14.52 -13.13
C GLY A 167 -4.41 -13.50 -12.01
N ARG A 168 -4.41 -12.22 -12.37
CA ARG A 168 -4.27 -11.11 -11.43
C ARG A 168 -5.22 -9.98 -11.79
N GLY A 169 -6.01 -9.57 -10.79
CA GLY A 169 -6.79 -8.34 -10.81
C GLY A 169 -6.02 -7.20 -10.15
N GLY A 170 -6.61 -6.56 -9.14
CA GLY A 170 -6.00 -5.46 -8.39
C GLY A 170 -4.77 -5.83 -7.54
N GLY A 171 -4.48 -7.12 -7.34
CA GLY A 171 -3.38 -7.57 -6.47
C GLY A 171 -3.57 -7.20 -5.00
N THR A 172 -4.83 -7.20 -4.55
CA THR A 172 -5.28 -6.82 -3.19
C THR A 172 -5.48 -8.02 -2.24
N GLY A 173 -5.37 -9.24 -2.75
CA GLY A 173 -5.48 -10.47 -1.95
C GLY A 173 -4.41 -10.54 -0.86
N THR A 174 -4.78 -11.13 0.28
CA THR A 174 -3.94 -11.15 1.49
C THR A 174 -3.28 -12.50 1.77
N ASN A 175 -3.45 -13.49 0.88
CA ASN A 175 -2.98 -14.86 1.05
C ASN A 175 -2.15 -15.38 -0.14
N GLY A 176 -1.57 -14.50 -0.95
CA GLY A 176 -0.78 -14.92 -2.10
C GLY A 176 -1.61 -15.49 -3.25
N GLN A 177 -2.91 -15.18 -3.33
CA GLN A 177 -3.85 -15.71 -4.34
C GLN A 177 -3.31 -15.49 -5.77
N SER A 178 -2.70 -14.33 -6.00
CA SER A 178 -2.23 -13.88 -7.32
C SER A 178 -0.72 -14.06 -7.54
N LEU A 179 -0.06 -14.87 -6.72
CA LEU A 179 1.39 -15.07 -6.74
C LEU A 179 1.78 -16.47 -7.20
N ASN A 180 2.70 -16.56 -8.16
CA ASN A 180 3.28 -17.80 -8.66
C ASN A 180 4.61 -17.49 -9.38
N PRO A 181 5.62 -18.39 -9.35
CA PRO A 181 6.89 -18.15 -10.02
C PRO A 181 6.82 -18.15 -11.56
N GLY A 182 5.74 -18.62 -12.17
CA GLY A 182 5.56 -18.67 -13.62
C GLY A 182 5.11 -17.35 -14.25
N LEU A 183 4.02 -17.37 -15.01
CA LEU A 183 3.45 -16.20 -15.69
C LEU A 183 2.36 -15.54 -14.83
N THR A 184 2.39 -14.21 -14.74
CA THR A 184 1.26 -13.43 -14.22
C THR A 184 0.48 -12.80 -15.38
N VAL A 185 -0.83 -12.99 -15.41
CA VAL A 185 -1.74 -12.39 -16.41
C VAL A 185 -2.59 -11.34 -15.71
N ASP A 186 -2.32 -10.07 -15.98
CA ASP A 186 -2.94 -8.94 -15.31
C ASP A 186 -4.05 -8.30 -16.16
N PHE A 187 -5.29 -8.44 -15.70
CA PHE A 187 -6.49 -7.94 -16.37
C PHE A 187 -6.86 -6.50 -15.97
N SER A 188 -6.20 -5.93 -14.96
CA SER A 188 -6.58 -4.65 -14.37
C SER A 188 -6.14 -3.42 -15.17
N LYS A 189 -5.23 -3.59 -16.14
CA LYS A 189 -4.68 -2.47 -16.92
C LYS A 189 -5.56 -2.05 -18.09
N TYR A 190 -6.07 -3.01 -18.85
CA TYR A 190 -6.78 -2.76 -20.12
C TYR A 190 -8.22 -3.26 -20.14
N MET A 191 -8.52 -4.40 -19.51
CA MET A 191 -9.86 -5.00 -19.54
C MET A 191 -10.75 -4.40 -18.44
N THR A 192 -10.96 -3.09 -18.49
CA THR A 192 -11.64 -2.30 -17.44
C THR A 192 -12.96 -1.68 -17.92
N GLY A 193 -13.55 -2.19 -19.00
CA GLY A 193 -14.78 -1.67 -19.59
C GLY A 193 -16.05 -2.12 -18.86
N ILE A 194 -16.97 -1.17 -18.65
CA ILE A 194 -18.39 -1.46 -18.40
C ILE A 194 -19.05 -1.49 -19.78
N LEU A 195 -19.46 -2.68 -20.22
CA LEU A 195 -19.88 -2.94 -21.60
C LEU A 195 -21.36 -2.58 -21.82
N GLU A 196 -22.19 -2.78 -20.80
CA GLU A 196 -23.64 -2.55 -20.86
C GLU A 196 -24.18 -2.33 -19.44
N ILE A 197 -25.10 -1.38 -19.25
CA ILE A 197 -25.87 -1.22 -18.01
C ILE A 197 -27.35 -1.26 -18.40
N ASN A 198 -28.11 -2.19 -17.82
CA ASN A 198 -29.54 -2.36 -18.07
C ASN A 198 -30.32 -2.40 -16.75
N PRO A 199 -30.73 -1.23 -16.22
CA PRO A 199 -31.47 -1.13 -14.96
C PRO A 199 -32.85 -1.79 -15.01
N ASP A 200 -33.55 -1.70 -16.15
CA ASP A 200 -34.88 -2.28 -16.34
C ASP A 200 -34.84 -3.81 -16.25
N ALA A 201 -33.81 -4.43 -16.84
CA ALA A 201 -33.56 -5.86 -16.72
C ALA A 201 -32.72 -6.24 -15.48
N GLY A 202 -32.34 -5.27 -14.64
CA GLY A 202 -31.63 -5.50 -13.38
C GLY A 202 -30.22 -6.07 -13.51
N TYR A 203 -29.47 -5.74 -14.59
CA TYR A 203 -28.10 -6.23 -14.75
C TYR A 203 -27.09 -5.22 -15.31
N VAL A 204 -25.81 -5.56 -15.17
CA VAL A 204 -24.67 -4.89 -15.79
C VAL A 204 -23.73 -5.92 -16.42
N ARG A 205 -23.15 -5.61 -17.58
CA ARG A 205 -22.11 -6.43 -18.24
C ARG A 205 -20.76 -5.71 -18.12
N ILE A 206 -19.75 -6.40 -17.59
CA ILE A 206 -18.44 -5.81 -17.27
C ILE A 206 -17.28 -6.70 -17.71
N GLN A 207 -16.11 -6.08 -17.90
CA GLN A 207 -14.83 -6.76 -18.01
C GLN A 207 -14.19 -6.98 -16.62
N PRO A 208 -13.32 -7.98 -16.44
CA PRO A 208 -12.80 -8.41 -15.13
C PRO A 208 -11.96 -7.36 -14.39
N GLY A 209 -11.39 -6.39 -15.10
CA GLY A 209 -10.57 -5.31 -14.53
C GLY A 209 -11.37 -4.14 -13.98
N VAL A 210 -12.71 -4.12 -14.14
CA VAL A 210 -13.56 -3.06 -13.58
C VAL A 210 -13.44 -3.03 -12.06
N VAL A 211 -13.29 -1.82 -11.51
CA VAL A 211 -13.18 -1.56 -10.08
C VAL A 211 -14.58 -1.37 -9.47
N PRO A 212 -14.92 -2.02 -8.33
CA PRO A 212 -16.26 -1.96 -7.75
C PRO A 212 -16.76 -0.55 -7.44
N ASP A 213 -15.92 0.30 -6.84
CA ASP A 213 -16.31 1.70 -6.57
C ASP A 213 -16.61 2.47 -7.85
N LYS A 214 -15.89 2.18 -8.93
CA LYS A 214 -16.14 2.81 -10.23
C LYS A 214 -17.48 2.34 -10.81
N LEU A 215 -17.79 1.05 -10.70
CA LEU A 215 -19.09 0.51 -11.10
C LEU A 215 -20.22 1.17 -10.31
N ASN A 216 -20.13 1.16 -8.97
CA ASN A 216 -21.18 1.73 -8.11
C ASN A 216 -21.32 3.24 -8.28
N GLN A 217 -20.25 4.00 -8.54
CA GLN A 217 -20.35 5.41 -8.90
C GLN A 217 -21.20 5.66 -10.15
N ASP A 218 -21.19 4.74 -11.12
CA ASP A 218 -22.00 4.87 -12.34
C ASP A 218 -23.43 4.35 -12.11
N LEU A 219 -23.60 3.23 -11.39
CA LEU A 219 -24.92 2.70 -11.05
C LEU A 219 -25.72 3.62 -10.13
N HIS A 220 -25.07 4.29 -9.17
CA HIS A 220 -25.74 5.20 -8.23
C HIS A 220 -26.45 6.35 -8.93
N LYS A 221 -25.92 6.83 -10.08
CA LYS A 221 -26.56 7.87 -10.90
C LYS A 221 -27.91 7.42 -11.47
N LEU A 222 -28.12 6.11 -11.54
CA LEU A 222 -29.33 5.46 -12.04
C LEU A 222 -30.23 4.94 -10.90
N GLY A 223 -29.82 5.08 -9.63
CA GLY A 223 -30.57 4.58 -8.47
C GLY A 223 -30.34 3.11 -8.13
N TYR A 224 -29.31 2.48 -8.71
CA TYR A 224 -28.96 1.07 -8.47
C TYR A 224 -27.56 0.93 -7.90
N PHE A 225 -27.24 -0.26 -7.37
CA PHE A 225 -25.89 -0.61 -6.97
C PHE A 225 -25.63 -2.13 -7.10
N PHE A 226 -24.35 -2.49 -7.14
CA PHE A 226 -23.85 -3.84 -6.95
C PHE A 226 -23.49 -4.00 -5.46
N PRO A 227 -24.22 -4.84 -4.70
CA PRO A 227 -24.11 -4.87 -3.25
C PRO A 227 -22.83 -5.44 -2.63
N PRO A 228 -22.24 -6.54 -3.15
CA PRO A 228 -21.03 -7.10 -2.55
C PRO A 228 -19.94 -6.03 -2.46
N SER A 229 -19.48 -5.78 -1.23
CA SER A 229 -18.53 -4.73 -0.91
C SER A 229 -17.27 -5.32 -0.30
N VAL A 230 -16.13 -4.65 -0.47
CA VAL A 230 -14.84 -5.05 0.11
C VAL A 230 -14.10 -3.81 0.59
N SER A 231 -13.27 -3.94 1.64
CA SER A 231 -12.44 -2.83 2.15
C SER A 231 -11.44 -2.25 1.14
N THR A 232 -11.25 -2.94 0.00
CA THR A 232 -10.36 -2.54 -1.09
C THR A 232 -11.11 -2.12 -2.36
N ALA A 233 -12.40 -1.80 -2.28
CA ALA A 233 -13.29 -1.55 -3.42
C ALA A 233 -12.83 -0.44 -4.37
N SER A 234 -11.94 0.45 -3.92
CA SER A 234 -11.31 1.51 -4.73
C SER A 234 -10.23 1.05 -5.72
N ARG A 235 -9.80 -0.22 -5.61
CA ARG A 235 -8.66 -0.80 -6.34
C ARG A 235 -8.72 -2.30 -6.59
N ALA A 236 -9.57 -3.03 -5.85
CA ALA A 236 -9.94 -4.40 -6.21
C ALA A 236 -10.61 -4.39 -7.58
N THR A 237 -10.67 -5.55 -8.23
CA THR A 237 -11.37 -5.69 -9.51
C THR A 237 -12.44 -6.75 -9.40
N LEU A 238 -13.52 -6.60 -10.16
CA LEU A 238 -14.67 -7.51 -10.14
C LEU A 238 -14.28 -8.94 -10.55
N GLY A 239 -13.35 -9.12 -11.49
CA GLY A 239 -12.81 -10.44 -11.82
C GLY A 239 -12.07 -11.09 -10.64
N GLY A 240 -11.38 -10.28 -9.82
CA GLY A 240 -10.78 -10.73 -8.58
C GLY A 240 -11.83 -11.13 -7.54
N MET A 241 -12.87 -10.31 -7.36
CA MET A 241 -13.98 -10.60 -6.45
C MET A 241 -14.74 -11.87 -6.84
N ILE A 242 -15.02 -12.08 -8.13
CA ILE A 242 -15.61 -13.32 -8.62
C ILE A 242 -14.67 -14.50 -8.31
N SER A 243 -13.38 -14.34 -8.62
CA SER A 243 -12.39 -15.41 -8.41
C SER A 243 -12.22 -15.80 -6.95
N THR A 244 -12.37 -14.88 -5.99
CA THR A 244 -12.28 -15.17 -4.55
C THR A 244 -13.64 -15.40 -3.88
N ASP A 245 -14.74 -15.29 -4.64
CA ASP A 245 -16.12 -15.18 -4.13
C ASP A 245 -16.23 -14.18 -2.97
N ALA A 246 -15.66 -12.98 -3.20
CA ALA A 246 -15.54 -11.96 -2.17
C ALA A 246 -16.91 -11.54 -1.62
N SER A 247 -16.91 -11.26 -0.32
CA SER A 247 -18.00 -10.62 0.41
C SER A 247 -17.41 -9.52 1.29
N GLY A 248 -18.25 -8.92 2.13
CA GLY A 248 -17.84 -7.95 3.13
C GLY A 248 -19.03 -7.47 3.92
N LYS A 249 -19.00 -6.19 4.30
CA LYS A 249 -20.09 -5.53 5.01
C LYS A 249 -21.43 -5.81 4.32
N GLY A 250 -22.38 -6.29 5.11
CA GLY A 250 -23.75 -6.59 4.68
C GLY A 250 -23.93 -7.93 3.99
N SER A 251 -22.93 -8.82 4.02
CA SER A 251 -22.99 -10.14 3.40
C SER A 251 -24.09 -11.05 3.96
N ARG A 252 -24.52 -10.85 5.22
CA ARG A 252 -25.68 -11.57 5.79
C ARG A 252 -26.98 -11.29 5.03
N VAL A 253 -27.19 -10.05 4.61
CA VAL A 253 -28.41 -9.61 3.92
C VAL A 253 -28.26 -9.70 2.40
N TYR A 254 -27.13 -9.24 1.88
CA TYR A 254 -26.93 -9.14 0.44
C TYR A 254 -26.26 -10.38 -0.17
N GLY A 255 -25.64 -11.26 0.61
CA GLY A 255 -24.91 -12.41 0.09
C GLY A 255 -23.50 -12.07 -0.43
N LYS A 256 -22.94 -12.99 -1.21
CA LYS A 256 -21.58 -12.91 -1.77
C LYS A 256 -21.59 -12.53 -3.24
N THR A 257 -20.41 -12.31 -3.82
CA THR A 257 -20.27 -12.01 -5.26
C THR A 257 -20.97 -13.05 -6.14
N SER A 258 -20.87 -14.34 -5.81
CA SER A 258 -21.49 -15.42 -6.58
C SER A 258 -23.02 -15.39 -6.64
N ASP A 259 -23.70 -14.71 -5.70
CA ASP A 259 -25.17 -14.56 -5.69
C ASP A 259 -25.69 -13.54 -6.71
N TYR A 260 -24.78 -12.79 -7.33
CA TYR A 260 -25.09 -11.77 -8.33
C TYR A 260 -24.59 -12.17 -9.72
N ILE A 261 -23.94 -13.32 -9.88
CA ILE A 261 -23.46 -13.74 -11.20
C ILE A 261 -24.62 -14.34 -11.99
N LEU A 262 -24.99 -13.66 -13.07
CA LEU A 262 -25.95 -14.16 -14.04
C LEU A 262 -25.22 -14.99 -15.11
N GLU A 263 -24.12 -14.46 -15.65
CA GLU A 263 -23.36 -15.14 -16.70
C GLU A 263 -21.87 -14.77 -16.61
N LEU A 264 -21.01 -15.72 -16.93
CA LEU A 264 -19.56 -15.57 -17.07
C LEU A 264 -19.16 -16.01 -18.46
N LYS A 265 -18.39 -15.17 -19.14
CA LYS A 265 -17.67 -15.54 -20.36
C LYS A 265 -16.18 -15.60 -20.06
N GLY A 266 -15.51 -16.65 -20.54
CA GLY A 266 -14.10 -16.83 -20.28
C GLY A 266 -13.40 -17.77 -21.23
N VAL A 267 -12.15 -18.07 -20.88
CA VAL A 267 -11.23 -18.89 -21.67
C VAL A 267 -10.60 -19.94 -20.77
N LEU A 268 -10.57 -21.19 -21.24
CA LEU A 268 -9.93 -22.33 -20.59
C LEU A 268 -8.43 -22.37 -20.89
N HIS A 269 -7.71 -23.30 -20.26
CA HIS A 269 -6.25 -23.39 -20.35
C HIS A 269 -5.70 -23.69 -21.77
N ASP A 270 -6.54 -24.25 -22.64
CA ASP A 270 -6.24 -24.63 -24.02
C ASP A 270 -6.63 -23.55 -25.05
N GLY A 271 -7.32 -22.51 -24.59
CA GLY A 271 -7.86 -21.45 -25.43
C GLY A 271 -9.28 -21.69 -25.93
N SER A 272 -9.94 -22.74 -25.46
CA SER A 272 -11.38 -22.95 -25.66
C SER A 272 -12.18 -21.90 -24.89
N GLU A 273 -13.22 -21.37 -25.52
CA GLU A 273 -14.14 -20.41 -24.90
C GLU A 273 -15.25 -21.13 -24.13
N PHE A 274 -15.77 -20.47 -23.10
CA PHE A 274 -17.01 -20.89 -22.46
C PHE A 274 -17.88 -19.68 -22.14
N SER A 275 -19.20 -19.91 -22.11
CA SER A 275 -20.15 -19.04 -21.43
C SER A 275 -21.05 -19.84 -20.51
N THR A 276 -21.39 -19.27 -19.37
CA THR A 276 -22.30 -19.87 -18.40
C THR A 276 -23.69 -19.25 -18.49
N SER A 277 -24.72 -20.00 -18.11
CA SER A 277 -26.07 -19.50 -17.92
C SER A 277 -26.66 -20.13 -16.65
N PRO A 278 -27.51 -19.43 -15.89
CA PRO A 278 -28.19 -20.01 -14.73
C PRO A 278 -29.20 -21.10 -15.16
N ASP A 279 -29.75 -20.98 -16.38
CA ASP A 279 -30.92 -21.73 -16.86
C ASP A 279 -30.61 -22.74 -17.99
N ALA A 280 -29.34 -22.91 -18.38
CA ALA A 280 -28.97 -23.80 -19.48
C ALA A 280 -27.63 -24.52 -19.26
N PRO A 281 -27.46 -25.75 -19.80
CA PRO A 281 -26.16 -26.38 -19.90
C PRO A 281 -25.23 -25.46 -20.69
N SER A 282 -24.11 -25.09 -20.09
CA SER A 282 -23.17 -24.10 -20.62
C SER A 282 -22.66 -24.50 -22.02
N ALA A 283 -22.85 -23.63 -23.02
CA ALA A 283 -22.35 -23.87 -24.38
C ALA A 283 -20.82 -23.78 -24.38
N GLY A 284 -20.15 -24.82 -24.91
CA GLY A 284 -18.68 -24.86 -25.07
C GLY A 284 -17.93 -25.83 -24.15
N PHE A 285 -18.61 -26.55 -23.23
CA PHE A 285 -17.98 -27.62 -22.45
C PHE A 285 -17.96 -28.96 -23.19
N ASN A 286 -17.01 -29.83 -22.85
CA ASN A 286 -16.93 -31.21 -23.31
C ASN A 286 -18.31 -31.89 -23.21
N THR A 287 -18.80 -32.48 -24.30
CA THR A 287 -20.12 -33.14 -24.44
C THR A 287 -20.44 -34.07 -23.26
N ARG A 288 -19.42 -34.74 -22.72
CA ARG A 288 -19.56 -35.68 -21.60
C ARG A 288 -19.98 -35.02 -20.27
N LEU A 289 -19.54 -33.79 -19.99
CA LEU A 289 -19.95 -33.08 -18.76
C LEU A 289 -21.40 -32.61 -18.88
N THR A 290 -21.78 -32.12 -20.05
CA THR A 290 -23.15 -31.69 -20.36
C THR A 290 -24.15 -32.85 -20.26
N GLU A 291 -23.76 -34.06 -20.67
CA GLU A 291 -24.58 -35.28 -20.55
C GLU A 291 -24.75 -35.71 -19.09
N LEU A 292 -23.67 -35.82 -18.32
CA LEU A 292 -23.71 -36.18 -16.89
C LEU A 292 -24.57 -35.21 -16.05
N LEU A 293 -24.59 -33.93 -16.40
CA LEU A 293 -25.36 -32.91 -15.70
C LEU A 293 -26.87 -33.04 -15.96
N LYS A 294 -27.27 -33.40 -17.19
CA LYS A 294 -28.67 -33.63 -17.54
C LYS A 294 -29.28 -34.83 -16.81
N GLU A 295 -28.47 -35.86 -16.53
CA GLU A 295 -28.92 -37.07 -15.84
C GLU A 295 -29.19 -36.87 -14.33
N SER A 296 -28.63 -35.83 -13.71
CA SER A 296 -28.68 -35.64 -12.25
C SER A 296 -29.95 -34.99 -11.70
N GLY A 297 -30.78 -34.36 -12.55
CA GLY A 297 -32.05 -33.73 -12.16
C GLY A 297 -31.96 -32.50 -11.22
N ALA A 298 -30.79 -32.18 -10.66
CA ALA A 298 -30.56 -31.01 -9.82
C ALA A 298 -30.17 -29.79 -10.68
N PRO A 299 -30.61 -28.57 -10.32
CA PRO A 299 -30.17 -27.36 -11.02
C PRO A 299 -28.67 -27.13 -10.80
N PHE A 300 -27.86 -27.49 -11.81
CA PHE A 300 -26.42 -27.27 -11.80
C PHE A 300 -26.07 -25.85 -12.23
N ASN A 301 -25.48 -25.07 -11.32
CA ASN A 301 -25.04 -23.71 -11.60
C ASN A 301 -23.51 -23.62 -11.66
N LEU A 302 -22.97 -23.57 -12.88
CA LEU A 302 -21.53 -23.50 -13.10
C LEU A 302 -20.88 -22.21 -12.54
N ASN A 303 -21.65 -21.12 -12.41
CA ASN A 303 -21.15 -19.87 -11.81
C ASN A 303 -20.64 -20.11 -10.39
N LYS A 304 -21.29 -20.99 -9.63
CA LYS A 304 -20.95 -21.31 -8.24
C LYS A 304 -19.70 -22.18 -8.11
N ILE A 305 -19.30 -22.88 -9.18
CA ILE A 305 -18.04 -23.64 -9.23
C ILE A 305 -16.88 -22.74 -9.62
N ILE A 306 -17.10 -21.83 -10.58
CA ILE A 306 -16.07 -20.89 -11.05
C ILE A 306 -15.79 -19.81 -10.01
N ALA A 307 -16.83 -19.28 -9.36
CA ALA A 307 -16.67 -18.32 -8.28
C ALA A 307 -15.93 -18.96 -7.09
N GLY A 308 -14.93 -18.27 -6.55
CA GLY A 308 -14.10 -18.81 -5.47
C GLY A 308 -13.02 -19.81 -5.92
N SER A 309 -12.87 -20.05 -7.24
CA SER A 309 -11.82 -20.92 -7.79
C SER A 309 -10.43 -20.29 -7.84
N GLU A 310 -10.32 -18.98 -7.55
CA GLU A 310 -9.07 -18.21 -7.52
C GLU A 310 -8.23 -18.34 -8.81
N GLY A 311 -8.89 -18.46 -9.97
CA GLY A 311 -8.21 -18.60 -11.26
C GLY A 311 -7.51 -19.95 -11.45
N THR A 312 -7.90 -20.98 -10.68
CA THR A 312 -7.41 -22.36 -10.86
C THR A 312 -8.16 -23.11 -11.96
N LEU A 313 -9.31 -22.64 -12.41
CA LEU A 313 -10.13 -23.34 -13.41
C LEU A 313 -10.09 -22.66 -14.79
N CYS A 314 -10.15 -21.32 -14.83
CA CYS A 314 -10.23 -20.58 -16.09
C CYS A 314 -9.88 -19.10 -15.92
N PHE A 315 -9.81 -18.37 -17.04
CA PHE A 315 -9.76 -16.92 -17.06
C PHE A 315 -11.12 -16.34 -17.40
N ILE A 316 -11.65 -15.49 -16.53
CA ILE A 316 -12.88 -14.73 -16.77
C ILE A 316 -12.52 -13.48 -17.57
N THR A 317 -13.24 -13.23 -18.66
CA THR A 317 -13.02 -12.07 -19.54
C THR A 317 -14.22 -11.14 -19.61
N GLU A 318 -15.42 -11.62 -19.31
CA GLU A 318 -16.63 -10.81 -19.14
C GLU A 318 -17.54 -11.43 -18.08
N ALA A 319 -18.31 -10.61 -17.39
CA ALA A 319 -19.34 -11.06 -16.46
C ALA A 319 -20.61 -10.22 -16.62
N ARG A 320 -21.77 -10.87 -16.58
CA ARG A 320 -23.07 -10.23 -16.42
C ARG A 320 -23.50 -10.40 -14.97
N LEU A 321 -23.65 -9.28 -14.27
CA LEU A 321 -23.94 -9.22 -12.84
C LEU A 321 -25.31 -8.61 -12.60
N ARG A 322 -26.07 -9.17 -11.68
CA ARG A 322 -27.31 -8.60 -11.17
C ARG A 322 -26.99 -7.33 -10.38
N ILE A 323 -27.83 -6.31 -10.53
CA ILE A 323 -27.82 -5.07 -9.76
C ILE A 323 -29.17 -4.90 -9.08
N ILE A 324 -29.20 -4.19 -7.95
CA ILE A 324 -30.45 -3.95 -7.21
C ILE A 324 -30.66 -2.45 -6.94
N PRO A 325 -31.90 -2.01 -6.74
CA PRO A 325 -32.19 -0.64 -6.35
C PRO A 325 -31.52 -0.28 -5.02
N ILE A 326 -31.08 0.98 -4.88
CA ILE A 326 -30.56 1.50 -3.61
C ILE A 326 -31.72 1.67 -2.63
N PRO A 327 -31.63 1.16 -1.38
CA PRO A 327 -32.63 1.41 -0.36
C PRO A 327 -32.84 2.90 -0.10
N LYS A 328 -34.10 3.33 0.04
CA LYS A 328 -34.48 4.75 0.13
C LYS A 328 -34.25 5.34 1.53
N HIS A 329 -34.44 4.54 2.57
CA HIS A 329 -34.36 4.95 3.96
C HIS A 329 -33.31 4.14 4.70
N ARG A 330 -32.41 4.81 5.43
CA ARG A 330 -31.32 4.18 6.17
C ARG A 330 -31.09 4.86 7.53
N ALA A 331 -30.86 4.07 8.55
CA ALA A 331 -30.48 4.50 9.89
C ALA A 331 -29.28 3.70 10.39
N VAL A 332 -28.56 4.26 11.36
CA VAL A 332 -27.42 3.60 12.00
C VAL A 332 -27.56 3.69 13.52
N ALA A 333 -27.38 2.57 14.20
CA ALA A 333 -27.23 2.56 15.65
C ALA A 333 -25.74 2.47 16.02
N LEU A 334 -25.29 3.36 16.91
CA LEU A 334 -23.99 3.29 17.56
C LEU A 334 -24.20 2.81 19.00
N ILE A 335 -23.59 1.68 19.34
CA ILE A 335 -23.60 1.12 20.71
C ILE A 335 -22.16 1.10 21.23
N THR A 336 -21.91 1.65 22.41
CA THR A 336 -20.58 1.74 23.02
C THR A 336 -20.46 0.77 24.20
N PHE A 337 -19.29 0.13 24.35
CA PHE A 337 -19.09 -0.95 25.31
C PHE A 337 -17.87 -0.73 26.20
N PRO A 338 -17.89 -1.22 27.46
CA PRO A 338 -16.77 -1.10 28.39
C PRO A 338 -15.64 -2.09 28.11
N THR A 339 -15.90 -3.14 27.32
CA THR A 339 -14.91 -4.13 26.87
C THR A 339 -15.21 -4.57 25.44
N PHE A 340 -14.23 -5.15 24.76
CA PHE A 340 -14.43 -5.69 23.42
C PHE A 340 -15.32 -6.94 23.45
N GLU A 341 -15.16 -7.78 24.47
CA GLU A 341 -15.96 -8.99 24.68
C GLU A 341 -17.46 -8.67 24.85
N ALA A 342 -17.80 -7.59 25.57
CA ALA A 342 -19.19 -7.14 25.71
C ALA A 342 -19.82 -6.76 24.35
N ALA A 343 -19.04 -6.16 23.44
CA ALA A 343 -19.50 -5.83 22.10
C ALA A 343 -19.84 -7.07 21.25
N LEU A 344 -19.26 -8.23 21.57
CA LEU A 344 -19.49 -9.49 20.85
C LEU A 344 -20.62 -10.32 21.46
N ASN A 345 -20.83 -10.25 22.78
CA ASN A 345 -21.84 -11.05 23.49
C ASN A 345 -23.26 -10.81 22.96
N GLY A 346 -23.57 -9.57 22.53
CA GLY A 346 -24.87 -9.20 22.01
C GLY A 346 -25.18 -9.63 20.58
N ALA A 347 -24.28 -10.37 19.90
CA ALA A 347 -24.38 -10.66 18.48
C ALA A 347 -25.75 -11.22 18.06
N GLU A 348 -26.23 -12.30 18.70
CA GLU A 348 -27.51 -12.92 18.33
C GLU A 348 -28.72 -12.02 18.61
N ILE A 349 -28.68 -11.26 19.70
CA ILE A 349 -29.73 -10.28 20.04
C ILE A 349 -29.80 -9.22 18.95
N PHE A 350 -28.66 -8.66 18.54
CA PHE A 350 -28.61 -7.66 17.48
C PHE A 350 -29.03 -8.22 16.12
N ILE A 351 -28.60 -9.44 15.76
CA ILE A 351 -29.01 -10.11 14.51
C ILE A 351 -30.52 -10.32 14.49
N SER A 352 -31.15 -10.63 15.63
CA SER A 352 -32.60 -10.83 15.70
C SER A 352 -33.40 -9.56 15.38
N ALA A 353 -32.79 -8.37 15.48
CA ALA A 353 -33.39 -7.10 15.04
C ALA A 353 -33.32 -6.88 13.51
N ASP A 354 -32.71 -7.81 12.77
CA ASP A 354 -32.50 -7.79 11.31
C ASP A 354 -31.77 -6.54 10.76
N PRO A 355 -30.61 -6.15 11.32
CA PRO A 355 -29.76 -5.09 10.76
C PRO A 355 -29.06 -5.57 9.49
N ASP A 356 -28.85 -4.68 8.51
CA ASP A 356 -28.13 -5.01 7.28
C ASP A 356 -26.67 -5.41 7.55
N SER A 357 -26.03 -4.83 8.56
CA SER A 357 -24.66 -5.16 8.97
C SER A 357 -24.39 -4.79 10.43
N ILE A 358 -23.44 -5.48 11.07
CA ILE A 358 -22.96 -5.17 12.42
C ILE A 358 -21.42 -5.13 12.42
N GLU A 359 -20.85 -3.92 12.46
CA GLU A 359 -19.40 -3.74 12.48
C GLU A 359 -18.87 -3.45 13.88
N THR A 360 -17.69 -3.99 14.19
CA THR A 360 -17.01 -3.73 15.46
C THR A 360 -15.51 -3.44 15.31
N ILE A 361 -14.94 -2.76 16.30
CA ILE A 361 -13.49 -2.57 16.48
C ILE A 361 -13.09 -2.78 17.95
N ASP A 362 -11.82 -3.14 18.15
CA ASP A 362 -11.24 -3.23 19.49
C ASP A 362 -10.75 -1.88 20.05
N ASP A 363 -10.30 -1.94 21.30
CA ASP A 363 -9.83 -0.81 22.09
C ASP A 363 -8.58 -0.14 21.50
N LYS A 364 -7.73 -0.94 20.86
CA LYS A 364 -6.50 -0.44 20.24
C LYS A 364 -6.80 0.39 19.00
N ILE A 365 -7.68 -0.12 18.12
CA ILE A 365 -8.11 0.63 16.92
C ILE A 365 -8.89 1.87 17.34
N LEU A 366 -9.79 1.76 18.32
CA LEU A 366 -10.53 2.91 18.85
C LEU A 366 -9.57 4.00 19.35
N THR A 367 -8.58 3.63 20.17
CA THR A 367 -7.60 4.57 20.71
C THR A 367 -6.78 5.25 19.59
N LEU A 368 -6.37 4.50 18.57
CA LEU A 368 -5.65 5.07 17.43
C LEU A 368 -6.54 6.03 16.63
N ALA A 369 -7.78 5.63 16.40
CA ALA A 369 -8.73 6.44 15.66
C ALA A 369 -9.04 7.75 16.38
N MET A 370 -9.24 7.73 17.71
CA MET A 370 -9.50 8.93 18.51
C MET A 370 -8.35 9.96 18.52
N ASN A 371 -7.12 9.52 18.28
CA ASN A 371 -5.94 10.39 18.24
C ASN A 371 -5.62 10.92 16.82
N ASP A 372 -6.40 10.52 15.80
CA ASP A 372 -6.20 10.98 14.42
C ASP A 372 -7.01 12.27 14.15
N GLU A 373 -6.37 13.25 13.50
CA GLU A 373 -6.97 14.56 13.21
C GLU A 373 -8.26 14.47 12.39
N VAL A 374 -8.39 13.45 11.54
CA VAL A 374 -9.55 13.25 10.67
C VAL A 374 -10.76 12.67 11.41
N SER A 375 -10.51 11.99 12.54
CA SER A 375 -11.57 11.42 13.40
C SER A 375 -12.16 12.44 14.38
N ALA A 376 -11.69 13.69 14.38
CA ALA A 376 -12.17 14.73 15.30
C ALA A 376 -13.69 14.95 15.17
N GLU A 377 -14.26 14.81 13.97
CA GLU A 377 -15.71 14.90 13.80
C GLU A 377 -16.45 13.73 14.45
N ALA A 378 -15.90 12.52 14.37
CA ALA A 378 -16.49 11.34 15.00
C ALA A 378 -16.42 11.38 16.53
N ALA A 379 -15.47 12.13 17.11
CA ALA A 379 -15.37 12.30 18.56
C ALA A 379 -16.64 12.91 19.20
N ARG A 380 -17.46 13.64 18.43
CA ARG A 380 -18.75 14.19 18.91
C ARG A 380 -19.73 13.12 19.40
N PHE A 381 -19.59 11.88 18.91
CA PHE A 381 -20.44 10.75 19.26
C PHE A 381 -20.00 10.03 20.55
N PHE A 382 -18.87 10.44 21.12
CA PHE A 382 -18.29 9.83 22.32
C PHE A 382 -18.14 10.90 23.40
N PRO A 383 -19.08 10.98 24.36
CA PRO A 383 -19.05 12.00 25.41
C PRO A 383 -17.71 11.98 26.17
N PRO A 384 -17.05 13.13 26.40
CA PRO A 384 -15.72 13.17 27.02
C PRO A 384 -15.63 12.52 28.42
N ASP A 385 -16.74 12.55 29.17
CA ASP A 385 -16.89 11.92 30.49
C ASP A 385 -17.07 10.39 30.43
N GLU A 386 -17.62 9.88 29.31
CA GLU A 386 -17.78 8.45 29.08
C GLU A 386 -16.60 7.82 28.35
N LEU A 387 -15.90 8.58 27.51
CA LEU A 387 -14.81 8.11 26.66
C LEU A 387 -13.75 7.25 27.39
N PRO A 388 -13.30 7.56 28.62
CA PRO A 388 -12.35 6.71 29.33
C PRO A 388 -12.86 5.28 29.60
N ARG A 389 -14.20 5.12 29.73
CA ARG A 389 -14.87 3.83 29.96
C ARG A 389 -15.11 3.06 28.66
N ILE A 390 -15.21 3.74 27.51
CA ILE A 390 -15.49 3.10 26.22
C ILE A 390 -14.22 2.41 25.69
N LYS A 391 -14.33 1.11 25.43
CA LYS A 391 -13.25 0.27 24.87
C LYS A 391 -13.60 -0.36 23.53
N SER A 392 -14.87 -0.32 23.12
CA SER A 392 -15.30 -0.81 21.81
C SER A 392 -16.63 -0.16 21.45
N PHE A 393 -17.01 -0.23 20.18
CA PHE A 393 -18.35 0.10 19.73
C PHE A 393 -18.81 -0.85 18.62
N ASN A 394 -20.12 -0.99 18.48
CA ASN A 394 -20.76 -1.57 17.31
C ASN A 394 -21.49 -0.50 16.50
N LEU A 395 -21.38 -0.59 15.17
CA LEU A 395 -22.23 0.14 14.22
C LEU A 395 -23.19 -0.83 13.56
N LEU A 396 -24.48 -0.65 13.80
CA LEU A 396 -25.53 -1.44 13.17
C LEU A 396 -26.21 -0.59 12.11
N GLU A 397 -26.24 -1.06 10.87
CA GLU A 397 -26.95 -0.38 9.79
C GLU A 397 -28.32 -1.01 9.58
N PHE A 398 -29.35 -0.18 9.36
CA PHE A 398 -30.69 -0.62 8.98
C PHE A 398 -31.12 0.11 7.71
N SER A 399 -31.78 -0.60 6.81
CA SER A 399 -32.40 -0.03 5.61
C SER A 399 -33.80 -0.57 5.36
N GLY A 400 -34.58 0.27 4.67
CA GLY A 400 -35.93 -0.02 4.20
C GLY A 400 -36.23 0.73 2.90
N ASN A 401 -37.14 0.18 2.11
CA ASN A 401 -37.67 0.84 0.92
C ASN A 401 -38.73 1.88 1.26
N THR A 402 -39.39 1.72 2.41
CA THR A 402 -40.31 2.69 2.99
C THR A 402 -39.85 3.11 4.39
N THR A 403 -40.46 4.18 4.91
CA THR A 403 -40.25 4.65 6.28
C THR A 403 -40.72 3.62 7.30
N GLU A 404 -41.87 2.99 7.06
CA GLU A 404 -42.48 2.03 7.98
C GLU A 404 -41.64 0.75 8.14
N GLU A 405 -41.01 0.27 7.06
CA GLU A 405 -40.07 -0.85 7.11
C GLU A 405 -38.85 -0.53 7.98
N LEU A 406 -38.29 0.67 7.85
CA LEU A 406 -37.15 1.12 8.66
C LEU A 406 -37.55 1.32 10.12
N ASP A 407 -38.69 1.96 10.37
CA ASP A 407 -39.22 2.24 11.70
C ASP A 407 -39.47 0.92 12.45
N THR A 408 -40.10 -0.06 11.79
CA THR A 408 -40.32 -1.40 12.36
C THR A 408 -39.00 -2.07 12.81
N LYS A 409 -37.95 -2.03 11.98
CA LYS A 409 -36.64 -2.61 12.33
C LYS A 409 -35.98 -1.87 13.49
N THR A 410 -36.02 -0.53 13.48
CA THR A 410 -35.37 0.30 14.50
C THR A 410 -36.12 0.29 15.84
N GLU A 411 -37.45 0.18 15.83
CA GLU A 411 -38.28 -0.04 17.03
C GLU A 411 -37.99 -1.40 17.64
N LYS A 412 -37.96 -2.47 16.83
CA LYS A 412 -37.59 -3.82 17.29
C LYS A 412 -36.21 -3.82 17.93
N PHE A 413 -35.23 -3.17 17.32
CA PHE A 413 -33.90 -2.99 17.89
C PHE A 413 -33.94 -2.25 19.24
N SER A 414 -34.72 -1.17 19.34
CA SER A 414 -34.86 -0.38 20.57
C SER A 414 -35.50 -1.19 21.70
N GLN A 415 -36.51 -2.01 21.39
CA GLN A 415 -37.15 -2.93 22.35
C GLN A 415 -36.17 -3.98 22.86
N LEU A 416 -35.43 -4.65 21.96
CA LEU A 416 -34.46 -5.68 22.32
C LEU A 416 -33.31 -5.12 23.17
N THR A 417 -32.76 -3.96 22.79
CA THR A 417 -31.68 -3.32 23.56
C THR A 417 -32.13 -2.83 24.94
N ALA A 418 -33.39 -2.42 25.09
CA ALA A 418 -33.97 -2.11 26.40
C ALA A 418 -34.20 -3.37 27.24
N GLN A 419 -34.76 -4.42 26.64
CA GLN A 419 -35.05 -5.70 27.30
C GLN A 419 -33.77 -6.38 27.83
N TYR A 420 -32.71 -6.41 27.03
CA TYR A 420 -31.46 -7.11 27.35
C TYR A 420 -30.35 -6.16 27.85
N LYS A 421 -30.70 -4.98 28.38
CA LYS A 421 -29.72 -3.96 28.77
C LYS A 421 -28.65 -4.48 29.75
N SER A 422 -29.04 -5.29 30.73
CA SER A 422 -28.13 -5.88 31.71
C SER A 422 -27.18 -6.91 31.09
N GLU A 423 -27.67 -7.72 30.15
CA GLU A 423 -26.90 -8.76 29.47
C GLU A 423 -25.92 -8.15 28.44
N LEU A 424 -26.37 -7.13 27.70
CA LEU A 424 -25.57 -6.44 26.70
C LEU A 424 -24.45 -5.57 27.31
N ASN A 425 -24.63 -5.10 28.56
CA ASN A 425 -23.64 -4.30 29.30
C ASN A 425 -23.04 -3.13 28.48
N TYR A 426 -23.88 -2.40 27.75
CA TYR A 426 -23.45 -1.23 26.98
C TYR A 426 -23.40 0.04 27.85
N ILE A 427 -22.56 0.99 27.47
CA ILE A 427 -22.44 2.32 28.09
C ILE A 427 -23.49 3.26 27.51
N GLY A 428 -23.51 3.40 26.18
CA GLY A 428 -24.48 4.21 25.46
C GLY A 428 -25.01 3.49 24.21
N CYS A 429 -26.23 3.84 23.81
CA CYS A 429 -26.87 3.38 22.59
C CYS A 429 -27.61 4.57 21.96
N GLN A 430 -27.25 4.91 20.72
CA GLN A 430 -27.84 6.04 19.98
C GLN A 430 -28.21 5.63 18.56
N MET A 431 -29.43 5.98 18.14
CA MET A 431 -29.89 5.83 16.76
C MET A 431 -29.73 7.16 16.03
N MET A 432 -29.26 7.13 14.78
CA MET A 432 -29.09 8.33 13.96
C MET A 432 -29.40 8.09 12.49
N PRO A 433 -29.76 9.14 11.74
CA PRO A 433 -29.85 9.05 10.29
C PRO A 433 -28.51 8.66 9.65
N TYR A 434 -28.55 7.86 8.57
CA TYR A 434 -27.32 7.40 7.90
C TYR A 434 -26.37 8.54 7.50
N LYS A 435 -26.90 9.68 7.07
CA LYS A 435 -26.11 10.86 6.67
C LYS A 435 -25.21 11.39 7.79
N GLU A 436 -25.65 11.30 9.04
CA GLU A 436 -24.90 11.78 10.21
C GLU A 436 -23.80 10.81 10.65
N SER A 437 -23.95 9.52 10.32
CA SER A 437 -23.01 8.45 10.68
C SER A 437 -21.73 8.40 9.84
N LYS A 438 -21.61 9.26 8.81
CA LYS A 438 -20.52 9.19 7.83
C LYS A 438 -19.12 9.18 8.48
N SER A 439 -18.89 10.04 9.47
CA SER A 439 -17.59 10.11 10.16
C SER A 439 -17.30 8.87 11.00
N LEU A 440 -18.31 8.17 11.54
CA LEU A 440 -18.16 6.89 12.25
C LEU A 440 -17.74 5.77 11.28
N TRP A 441 -18.36 5.70 10.10
CA TRP A 441 -17.95 4.75 9.06
C TRP A 441 -16.52 5.00 8.58
N GLU A 442 -16.18 6.27 8.31
CA GLU A 442 -14.82 6.64 7.94
C GLU A 442 -13.82 6.27 9.04
N MET A 443 -14.17 6.46 10.31
CA MET A 443 -13.36 6.04 11.46
C MET A 443 -13.15 4.52 11.47
N ARG A 444 -14.23 3.73 11.31
CA ARG A 444 -14.19 2.26 11.26
C ARG A 444 -13.33 1.74 10.10
N GLU A 445 -13.40 2.37 8.94
CA GLU A 445 -12.64 1.98 7.75
C GLU A 445 -11.15 2.39 7.85
N LYS A 446 -10.88 3.62 8.31
CA LYS A 446 -9.50 4.15 8.45
C LYS A 446 -8.74 3.50 9.60
N GLY A 447 -9.41 3.08 10.67
CA GLY A 447 -8.78 2.44 11.84
C GLY A 447 -7.82 1.31 11.46
N VAL A 448 -8.18 0.52 10.45
CA VAL A 448 -7.33 -0.55 9.90
C VAL A 448 -6.05 -0.01 9.25
N GLY A 449 -6.13 1.12 8.55
CA GLY A 449 -4.99 1.79 7.94
C GLY A 449 -4.03 2.38 8.98
N LEU A 450 -4.57 2.91 10.08
CA LEU A 450 -3.78 3.49 11.18
C LEU A 450 -2.88 2.47 11.86
N LEU A 451 -3.30 1.20 11.93
CA LEU A 451 -2.50 0.10 12.46
C LEU A 451 -1.15 -0.05 11.76
N ALA A 452 -1.09 0.24 10.47
CA ALA A 452 0.13 0.12 9.68
C ALA A 452 1.18 1.20 10.05
N ASN A 453 0.74 2.31 10.63
CA ASN A 453 1.57 3.45 11.04
C ASN A 453 1.98 3.43 12.52
N LEU A 454 1.68 2.36 13.27
CA LEU A 454 2.11 2.21 14.66
C LEU A 454 3.63 2.38 14.80
N PRO A 455 4.14 3.06 15.85
CA PRO A 455 5.57 3.20 16.06
C PRO A 455 6.23 1.84 16.33
N GLY A 456 7.51 1.71 15.99
CA GLY A 456 8.28 0.47 16.17
C GLY A 456 8.35 -0.42 14.93
N ASN A 457 9.13 -1.51 15.04
CA ASN A 457 9.38 -2.44 13.93
C ASN A 457 8.35 -3.56 13.82
N ARG A 458 7.73 -3.96 14.95
CA ARG A 458 6.65 -4.96 14.94
C ARG A 458 5.38 -4.32 14.39
N LYS A 459 4.86 -4.84 13.29
CA LYS A 459 3.71 -4.29 12.57
C LYS A 459 2.57 -5.31 12.52
N PRO A 460 1.31 -4.89 12.72
CA PRO A 460 0.15 -5.77 12.51
C PRO A 460 0.16 -6.38 11.11
N THR A 461 0.21 -7.70 11.05
CA THR A 461 0.45 -8.48 9.83
C THR A 461 -0.76 -9.35 9.51
N ALA A 462 -1.20 -9.32 8.25
CA ALA A 462 -2.34 -10.07 7.75
C ALA A 462 -1.91 -11.48 7.31
N PHE A 463 -2.11 -12.49 8.16
CA PHE A 463 -1.83 -13.89 7.82
C PHE A 463 -2.80 -14.89 8.48
N VAL A 464 -3.41 -14.52 9.62
CA VAL A 464 -4.49 -15.27 10.31
C VAL A 464 -5.76 -14.44 10.48
N GLU A 465 -5.92 -13.39 9.66
CA GLU A 465 -7.16 -12.62 9.59
C GLU A 465 -8.24 -13.39 8.83
N ASP A 466 -9.50 -12.96 8.93
CA ASP A 466 -10.62 -13.48 8.14
C ASP A 466 -11.09 -14.88 8.58
N CYS A 467 -11.06 -15.13 9.89
CA CYS A 467 -11.66 -16.33 10.47
C CYS A 467 -13.15 -16.10 10.66
N ALA A 468 -13.99 -17.04 10.20
CA ALA A 468 -15.43 -16.99 10.38
C ALA A 468 -15.92 -18.17 11.22
N VAL A 469 -16.64 -17.89 12.30
CA VAL A 469 -17.30 -18.88 13.18
C VAL A 469 -18.80 -18.56 13.26
N PRO A 470 -19.68 -19.49 13.65
CA PRO A 470 -21.06 -19.15 13.96
C PRO A 470 -21.14 -17.97 14.96
N PRO A 471 -22.01 -16.96 14.76
CA PRO A 471 -22.05 -15.77 15.63
C PRO A 471 -22.16 -16.08 17.14
N ARG A 472 -22.92 -17.12 17.51
CA ARG A 472 -23.00 -17.61 18.91
C ARG A 472 -21.66 -18.05 19.52
N SER A 473 -20.76 -18.56 18.70
CA SER A 473 -19.43 -19.03 19.13
C SER A 473 -18.41 -17.89 19.19
N LEU A 474 -18.75 -16.72 18.63
CA LEU A 474 -17.82 -15.62 18.43
C LEU A 474 -17.16 -15.11 19.72
N PRO A 475 -17.89 -14.89 20.84
CA PRO A 475 -17.27 -14.42 22.07
C PRO A 475 -16.25 -15.42 22.64
N ALA A 476 -16.60 -16.71 22.67
CA ALA A 476 -15.72 -17.76 23.17
C ALA A 476 -14.49 -17.94 22.28
N PHE A 477 -14.69 -17.94 20.95
CA PHE A 477 -13.61 -17.99 19.97
C PHE A 477 -12.61 -16.84 20.15
N ILE A 478 -13.09 -15.60 20.28
CA ILE A 478 -12.22 -14.44 20.46
C ILE A 478 -11.50 -14.47 21.80
N ALA A 479 -12.15 -14.92 22.88
CA ALA A 479 -11.49 -15.08 24.17
C ALA A 479 -10.31 -16.07 24.10
N GLU A 480 -10.50 -17.25 23.50
CA GLU A 480 -9.42 -18.23 23.30
C GLU A 480 -8.34 -17.70 22.33
N PHE A 481 -8.73 -16.98 21.27
CA PHE A 481 -7.77 -16.41 20.32
C PHE A 481 -6.88 -15.36 21.01
N ARG A 482 -7.45 -14.49 21.86
CA ARG A 482 -6.68 -13.53 22.67
C ARG A 482 -5.71 -14.24 23.62
N GLN A 483 -6.12 -15.34 24.24
CA GLN A 483 -5.24 -16.17 25.08
C GLN A 483 -4.10 -16.80 24.28
N LEU A 484 -4.38 -17.33 23.08
CA LEU A 484 -3.38 -17.88 22.16
C LEU A 484 -2.34 -16.81 21.81
N LEU A 485 -2.75 -15.62 21.40
CA LEU A 485 -1.81 -14.53 21.06
C LEU A 485 -1.03 -14.04 22.29
N SER A 486 -1.65 -14.04 23.46
CA SER A 486 -1.00 -13.71 24.74
C SER A 486 0.08 -14.72 25.12
N ALA A 487 -0.14 -16.02 24.85
CA ALA A 487 0.86 -17.07 25.06
C ALA A 487 2.11 -16.85 24.19
N TYR A 488 1.92 -16.35 22.97
CA TYR A 488 3.00 -15.89 22.09
C TYR A 488 3.57 -14.50 22.44
N ARG A 489 2.98 -13.81 23.42
CA ARG A 489 3.35 -12.44 23.85
C ARG A 489 3.29 -11.43 22.70
N LEU A 490 2.29 -11.56 21.83
CA LEU A 490 2.10 -10.68 20.69
C LEU A 490 1.06 -9.61 20.98
N ASP A 491 1.42 -8.38 20.64
CA ASP A 491 0.46 -7.31 20.39
C ASP A 491 -0.40 -7.67 19.17
N TYR A 492 -1.66 -7.23 19.15
CA TYR A 492 -2.55 -7.44 18.01
C TYR A 492 -3.57 -6.32 17.91
N ALA A 493 -4.37 -6.36 16.84
CA ALA A 493 -5.59 -5.59 16.69
C ALA A 493 -6.69 -6.44 16.04
N MET A 494 -7.93 -6.19 16.41
CA MET A 494 -9.12 -6.94 15.99
C MET A 494 -10.24 -6.01 15.50
N TYR A 495 -10.87 -6.38 14.39
CA TYR A 495 -12.04 -5.72 13.83
C TYR A 495 -12.81 -6.70 12.95
N GLY A 496 -14.09 -6.47 12.68
CA GLY A 496 -14.83 -7.39 11.81
C GLY A 496 -16.34 -7.20 11.79
N HIS A 497 -16.96 -8.21 11.21
CA HIS A 497 -18.38 -8.33 10.89
C HIS A 497 -19.02 -9.28 11.91
N VAL A 498 -19.62 -8.72 12.95
CA VAL A 498 -20.19 -9.50 14.06
C VAL A 498 -21.36 -10.36 13.56
N ASP A 499 -22.16 -9.83 12.63
CA ASP A 499 -23.31 -10.50 12.02
C ASP A 499 -22.93 -11.71 11.17
N ALA A 500 -21.78 -11.67 10.50
CA ALA A 500 -21.23 -12.78 9.74
C ALA A 500 -20.36 -13.72 10.59
N GLY A 501 -20.12 -13.38 11.86
CA GLY A 501 -19.17 -14.07 12.72
C GLY A 501 -17.73 -14.06 12.20
N CYS A 502 -17.39 -13.08 11.34
CA CYS A 502 -16.10 -12.97 10.67
C CYS A 502 -15.23 -11.90 11.31
N MET A 503 -14.07 -12.30 11.83
CA MET A 503 -13.14 -11.41 12.52
C MET A 503 -11.77 -11.36 11.85
N HIS A 504 -11.28 -10.15 11.66
CA HIS A 504 -9.94 -9.86 11.18
C HIS A 504 -9.02 -9.59 12.36
N VAL A 505 -8.09 -10.52 12.58
CA VAL A 505 -7.09 -10.45 13.65
C VAL A 505 -5.71 -10.29 13.03
N ARG A 506 -4.98 -9.26 13.45
CA ARG A 506 -3.63 -8.94 12.92
C ARG A 506 -2.59 -8.90 14.03
N PRO A 507 -1.87 -10.00 14.28
CA PRO A 507 -0.73 -10.02 15.21
C PRO A 507 0.42 -9.12 14.74
N ALA A 508 1.11 -8.47 15.66
CA ALA A 508 2.21 -7.55 15.38
C ALA A 508 3.56 -8.29 15.37
N LEU A 509 4.17 -8.39 14.19
CA LEU A 509 5.43 -9.11 13.95
C LEU A 509 6.45 -8.19 13.27
N ASP A 510 7.74 -8.38 13.56
CA ASP A 510 8.84 -7.84 12.75
C ASP A 510 9.31 -8.94 11.82
N MET A 511 8.79 -8.94 10.59
CA MET A 511 9.09 -9.95 9.58
C MET A 511 10.57 -9.99 9.14
N LYS A 512 11.40 -9.04 9.59
CA LYS A 512 12.86 -9.09 9.38
C LYS A 512 13.54 -10.03 10.38
N LEU A 513 12.92 -10.37 11.50
CA LEU A 513 13.47 -11.28 12.50
C LEU A 513 13.10 -12.73 12.15
N ALA A 514 14.11 -13.61 12.11
CA ALA A 514 13.89 -15.03 11.79
C ALA A 514 12.99 -15.74 12.83
N GLU A 515 13.07 -15.30 14.09
CA GLU A 515 12.22 -15.80 15.18
C GLU A 515 10.74 -15.48 14.98
N ASP A 516 10.41 -14.27 14.53
CA ASP A 516 9.04 -13.84 14.22
C ASP A 516 8.54 -14.49 12.92
N GLU A 517 9.42 -14.62 11.92
CA GLU A 517 9.11 -15.34 10.68
C GLU A 517 8.66 -16.78 10.96
N ALA A 518 9.33 -17.47 11.88
CA ALA A 518 8.98 -18.83 12.31
C ALA A 518 7.65 -18.91 13.10
N LEU A 519 7.11 -17.78 13.60
CA LEU A 519 5.80 -17.77 14.24
C LEU A 519 4.65 -17.87 13.23
N ILE A 520 4.86 -17.51 11.96
CA ILE A 520 3.81 -17.59 10.93
C ILE A 520 3.22 -19.00 10.87
N ARG A 521 4.06 -20.03 10.74
CA ARG A 521 3.59 -21.42 10.67
C ARG A 521 2.86 -21.85 11.95
N ARG A 522 3.49 -21.63 13.11
CA ARG A 522 2.96 -22.08 14.41
C ARG A 522 1.60 -21.45 14.72
N ILE A 523 1.49 -20.14 14.54
CA ILE A 523 0.23 -19.42 14.79
C ILE A 523 -0.82 -19.81 13.76
N SER A 524 -0.46 -20.00 12.48
CA SER A 524 -1.42 -20.49 11.47
C SER A 524 -2.01 -21.86 11.83
N ASP A 525 -1.19 -22.80 12.29
CA ASP A 525 -1.65 -24.13 12.73
C ASP A 525 -2.55 -24.05 13.96
N ASP A 526 -2.13 -23.30 14.99
CA ASP A 526 -2.90 -23.17 16.23
C ASP A 526 -4.24 -22.46 15.98
N VAL A 527 -4.26 -21.44 15.12
CA VAL A 527 -5.49 -20.72 14.73
C VAL A 527 -6.39 -21.62 13.88
N ASN A 528 -5.84 -22.38 12.93
CA ASN A 528 -6.61 -23.38 12.16
C ASN A 528 -7.31 -24.38 13.11
N ALA A 529 -6.57 -24.93 14.07
CA ALA A 529 -7.12 -25.85 15.07
C ALA A 529 -8.20 -25.17 15.94
N LEU A 530 -7.96 -23.93 16.39
CA LEU A 530 -8.90 -23.16 17.19
C LEU A 530 -10.22 -22.92 16.44
N VAL A 531 -10.15 -22.39 15.21
CA VAL A 531 -11.33 -22.08 14.39
C VAL A 531 -12.18 -23.33 14.16
N ARG A 532 -11.55 -24.48 13.89
CA ARG A 532 -12.25 -25.76 13.71
C ARG A 532 -12.97 -26.22 14.98
N ARG A 533 -12.38 -26.06 16.17
CA ARG A 533 -13.05 -26.39 17.45
C ARG A 533 -14.34 -25.60 17.65
N HIS A 534 -14.39 -24.38 17.13
CA HIS A 534 -15.55 -23.49 17.17
C HIS A 534 -16.51 -23.68 15.97
N GLY A 535 -16.28 -24.68 15.11
CA GLY A 535 -17.13 -24.98 13.95
C GLY A 535 -17.02 -23.97 12.82
N GLY A 536 -15.92 -23.22 12.75
CA GLY A 536 -15.70 -22.17 11.75
C GLY A 536 -14.75 -22.57 10.61
N VAL A 537 -14.39 -21.57 9.79
CA VAL A 537 -13.43 -21.67 8.68
C VAL A 537 -12.37 -20.56 8.75
N LEU A 538 -11.15 -20.87 8.29
CA LEU A 538 -10.01 -19.96 8.30
C LEU A 538 -10.09 -18.87 7.20
N TRP A 539 -11.09 -18.89 6.32
CA TRP A 539 -11.21 -17.99 5.17
C TRP A 539 -12.68 -17.57 4.92
N GLY A 540 -13.20 -16.64 5.72
CA GLY A 540 -14.59 -16.17 5.56
C GLY A 540 -14.86 -15.51 4.20
N GLU A 541 -14.04 -14.52 3.84
CA GLU A 541 -14.34 -13.57 2.75
C GLU A 541 -13.18 -13.39 1.76
N HIS A 542 -11.92 -13.44 2.23
CA HIS A 542 -10.74 -13.05 1.45
C HIS A 542 -10.24 -14.15 0.50
N GLY A 543 -10.83 -15.34 0.56
CA GLY A 543 -10.35 -16.52 -0.14
C GLY A 543 -9.15 -17.19 0.53
N LYS A 544 -8.74 -18.33 -0.01
CA LYS A 544 -7.81 -19.30 0.58
C LYS A 544 -6.37 -18.99 0.21
N GLY A 545 -6.07 -18.73 -1.07
CA GLY A 545 -4.71 -18.53 -1.55
C GLY A 545 -3.78 -19.68 -1.12
N LEU A 546 -2.65 -19.35 -0.50
CA LEU A 546 -1.70 -20.32 0.05
C LEU A 546 -2.18 -21.01 1.33
N ARG A 547 -3.24 -20.54 2.00
CA ARG A 547 -3.90 -21.30 3.08
C ARG A 547 -4.64 -22.52 2.56
N SER A 548 -4.67 -22.72 1.23
CA SER A 548 -5.25 -23.91 0.61
C SER A 548 -4.64 -25.20 1.11
N GLU A 549 -3.43 -25.19 1.68
CA GLU A 549 -2.83 -26.34 2.38
C GLU A 549 -3.80 -27.02 3.36
N TYR A 550 -4.67 -26.26 4.04
CA TYR A 550 -5.64 -26.79 4.99
C TYR A 550 -6.95 -27.29 4.35
N VAL A 551 -7.20 -27.04 3.06
CA VAL A 551 -8.45 -27.43 2.37
C VAL A 551 -8.78 -28.91 2.53
N PRO A 552 -7.84 -29.86 2.34
CA PRO A 552 -8.15 -31.29 2.54
C PRO A 552 -8.69 -31.59 3.93
N GLU A 553 -8.21 -30.91 4.97
CA GLU A 553 -8.66 -31.13 6.34
C GLU A 553 -10.12 -30.67 6.55
N TYR A 554 -10.56 -29.62 5.86
CA TYR A 554 -11.92 -29.06 6.00
C TYR A 554 -12.96 -29.83 5.21
N PHE A 555 -12.59 -30.33 4.04
CA PHE A 555 -13.50 -31.02 3.13
C PHE A 555 -13.46 -32.55 3.31
N GLY A 556 -12.40 -33.08 3.94
CA GLY A 556 -12.17 -34.52 4.02
C GLY A 556 -11.82 -35.12 2.66
N GLU A 557 -11.42 -36.40 2.64
CA GLU A 557 -10.93 -37.07 1.44
C GLU A 557 -11.96 -37.10 0.31
N THR A 558 -13.23 -37.35 0.63
CA THR A 558 -14.30 -37.48 -0.38
C THR A 558 -14.55 -36.17 -1.12
N LEU A 559 -14.86 -35.08 -0.41
CA LEU A 559 -15.17 -33.81 -1.06
C LEU A 559 -13.92 -33.16 -1.65
N TYR A 560 -12.76 -33.32 -1.01
CA TYR A 560 -11.51 -32.88 -1.62
C TYR A 560 -11.23 -33.64 -2.92
N GLY A 561 -11.46 -34.96 -2.94
CA GLY A 561 -11.36 -35.78 -4.15
C GLY A 561 -12.27 -35.27 -5.28
N VAL A 562 -13.50 -34.83 -4.97
CA VAL A 562 -14.38 -34.18 -5.95
C VAL A 562 -13.77 -32.87 -6.47
N MET A 563 -13.21 -32.03 -5.59
CA MET A 563 -12.52 -30.80 -6.01
C MET A 563 -11.33 -31.11 -6.94
N GLN A 564 -10.58 -32.19 -6.67
CA GLN A 564 -9.49 -32.63 -7.54
C GLN A 564 -10.00 -33.12 -8.91
N HIS A 565 -11.13 -33.86 -8.96
CA HIS A 565 -11.77 -34.23 -10.22
C HIS A 565 -12.17 -32.99 -11.04
N ILE A 566 -12.81 -32.01 -10.41
CA ILE A 566 -13.17 -30.74 -11.06
C ILE A 566 -11.92 -30.05 -11.60
N LYS A 567 -10.86 -29.94 -10.80
CA LYS A 567 -9.59 -29.36 -11.24
C LYS A 567 -9.00 -30.11 -12.44
N THR A 568 -9.02 -31.44 -12.44
CA THR A 568 -8.54 -32.26 -13.56
C THR A 568 -9.35 -32.03 -14.84
N LEU A 569 -10.66 -31.83 -14.74
CA LEU A 569 -11.51 -31.55 -15.90
C LEU A 569 -11.18 -30.20 -16.56
N PHE A 570 -10.89 -29.19 -15.75
CA PHE A 570 -10.59 -27.83 -16.24
C PHE A 570 -9.11 -27.61 -16.57
N ASP A 571 -8.20 -28.33 -15.94
CA ASP A 571 -6.76 -28.16 -16.09
C ASP A 571 -6.02 -29.45 -15.69
N PRO A 572 -6.02 -30.45 -16.58
CA PRO A 572 -5.43 -31.77 -16.29
C PRO A 572 -3.92 -31.70 -16.05
N ILE A 573 -3.25 -30.67 -16.57
CA ILE A 573 -1.80 -30.46 -16.43
C ILE A 573 -1.47 -29.74 -15.12
N GLY A 574 -2.44 -29.08 -14.50
CA GLY A 574 -2.24 -28.32 -13.26
C GLY A 574 -1.39 -27.07 -13.47
N ARG A 575 -1.58 -26.32 -14.56
CA ARG A 575 -0.86 -25.07 -14.84
C ARG A 575 -1.55 -23.80 -14.36
N LEU A 576 -2.88 -23.80 -14.21
CA LEU A 576 -3.68 -22.66 -13.78
C LEU A 576 -3.61 -22.54 -12.26
N ASN A 577 -2.96 -21.45 -11.83
CA ASN A 577 -2.69 -21.03 -10.46
C ASN A 577 -2.33 -22.19 -9.50
N PRO A 578 -1.30 -23.00 -9.82
CA PRO A 578 -1.02 -24.23 -9.10
C PRO A 578 -0.64 -23.99 -7.64
N GLY A 579 -0.87 -25.02 -6.84
CA GLY A 579 -0.59 -25.01 -5.40
C GLY A 579 -1.72 -24.41 -4.55
N LYS A 580 -2.86 -24.05 -5.15
CA LYS A 580 -4.00 -23.40 -4.50
C LYS A 580 -5.31 -24.12 -4.83
N ILE A 581 -6.30 -23.99 -3.95
CA ILE A 581 -7.63 -24.62 -3.96
C ILE A 581 -7.60 -26.15 -4.02
N ALA A 582 -7.18 -26.73 -5.13
CA ALA A 582 -7.03 -28.17 -5.34
C ALA A 582 -5.94 -28.45 -6.38
N ALA A 583 -5.21 -29.55 -6.20
CA ALA A 583 -4.35 -30.10 -7.24
C ALA A 583 -5.16 -31.08 -8.12
N PRO A 584 -4.83 -31.24 -9.41
CA PRO A 584 -5.43 -32.30 -10.22
C PRO A 584 -5.22 -33.68 -9.58
N LEU A 585 -6.11 -34.63 -9.86
CA LEU A 585 -5.94 -36.04 -9.47
C LEU A 585 -4.62 -36.58 -9.98
N ASN A 586 -3.95 -37.36 -9.12
CA ASN A 586 -2.65 -37.98 -9.41
C ASN A 586 -1.55 -36.99 -9.81
N ALA A 587 -1.74 -35.68 -9.56
CA ALA A 587 -0.71 -34.70 -9.83
C ALA A 587 0.48 -34.92 -8.88
N GLU A 588 1.68 -34.94 -9.45
CA GLU A 588 2.93 -34.94 -8.67
C GLU A 588 3.10 -33.67 -7.83
N LYS A 589 2.36 -32.60 -8.15
CA LYS A 589 2.46 -31.29 -7.51
C LYS A 589 1.37 -31.11 -6.46
N PRO A 590 1.69 -31.23 -5.15
CA PRO A 590 0.73 -31.00 -4.08
C PRO A 590 0.39 -29.51 -3.94
N LEU A 591 -0.58 -29.23 -3.06
CA LEU A 591 -0.83 -27.87 -2.59
C LEU A 591 0.46 -27.26 -2.01
N THR A 592 0.67 -25.97 -2.27
CA THR A 592 1.88 -25.28 -1.80
C THR A 592 1.75 -25.02 -0.32
N LYS A 593 2.76 -25.44 0.45
CA LYS A 593 2.78 -25.19 1.88
C LYS A 593 3.10 -23.74 2.19
N LEU A 594 2.45 -23.19 3.21
CA LEU A 594 2.55 -21.78 3.58
C LEU A 594 4.00 -21.35 3.90
N ASP A 595 4.78 -22.23 4.53
CA ASP A 595 6.16 -22.00 4.98
C ASP A 595 7.21 -22.31 3.90
N LYS A 596 6.78 -22.75 2.71
CA LYS A 596 7.66 -23.02 1.55
C LYS A 596 7.64 -21.91 0.51
N VAL A 597 6.91 -20.83 0.77
CA VAL A 597 6.87 -19.64 -0.08
C VAL A 597 7.74 -18.55 0.54
N PRO A 598 8.66 -17.92 -0.21
CA PRO A 598 9.47 -16.85 0.33
C PRO A 598 8.62 -15.70 0.87
N LEU A 599 8.92 -15.31 2.10
CA LEU A 599 8.30 -14.17 2.75
C LEU A 599 9.03 -12.89 2.37
N ARG A 600 8.30 -11.79 2.22
CA ARG A 600 8.88 -10.48 1.91
C ARG A 600 9.92 -10.04 2.96
N GLY A 601 9.65 -10.35 4.23
CA GLY A 601 10.56 -10.07 5.34
C GLY A 601 11.91 -10.79 5.25
N HIS A 602 11.94 -11.97 4.59
CA HIS A 602 13.17 -12.72 4.32
C HIS A 602 14.18 -11.87 3.55
N PHE A 603 13.71 -11.20 2.49
CA PHE A 603 14.53 -10.32 1.66
C PHE A 603 14.86 -9.01 2.38
N ASP A 604 13.90 -8.42 3.08
CA ASP A 604 14.12 -7.17 3.83
C ASP A 604 15.19 -7.34 4.94
N ARG A 605 15.34 -8.54 5.53
CA ARG A 605 16.38 -8.88 6.52
C ARG A 605 17.80 -8.80 5.97
N GLU A 606 18.00 -9.09 4.69
CA GLU A 606 19.32 -9.05 4.05
C GLU A 606 19.81 -7.61 3.77
N ILE A 607 18.95 -6.61 3.89
CA ILE A 607 19.31 -5.21 3.68
C ILE A 607 20.15 -4.71 4.86
N GLN A 608 21.33 -4.18 4.58
CA GLN A 608 22.25 -3.68 5.62
C GLN A 608 21.57 -2.59 6.47
N PRO A 609 21.76 -2.58 7.81
CA PRO A 609 21.10 -1.63 8.71
C PRO A 609 21.33 -0.16 8.36
N GLU A 610 22.52 0.19 7.85
CA GLU A 610 22.86 1.55 7.45
C GLU A 610 22.00 2.01 6.26
N LEU A 611 21.89 1.18 5.24
CA LEU A 611 21.04 1.43 4.07
C LEU A 611 19.56 1.43 4.47
N ALA A 612 19.15 0.50 5.32
CA ALA A 612 17.77 0.42 5.81
C ALA A 612 17.38 1.67 6.64
N GLY A 613 18.31 2.21 7.44
CA GLY A 613 18.11 3.45 8.19
C GLY A 613 17.95 4.65 7.27
N MET A 614 18.84 4.80 6.29
CA MET A 614 18.80 5.88 5.30
C MET A 614 17.52 5.86 4.46
N PHE A 615 17.07 4.68 4.04
CA PHE A 615 15.90 4.51 3.16
C PHE A 615 14.64 4.03 3.91
N SER A 616 14.57 4.25 5.23
CA SER A 616 13.52 3.71 6.10
C SER A 616 12.09 4.03 5.64
N ALA A 617 11.86 5.24 5.13
CA ALA A 617 10.55 5.66 4.63
C ALA A 617 10.07 4.85 3.41
N GLY A 618 10.97 4.38 2.54
CA GLY A 618 10.62 3.50 1.40
C GLY A 618 10.46 2.04 1.79
N LEU A 619 11.14 1.62 2.86
CA LEU A 619 11.03 0.28 3.42
C LEU A 619 9.75 0.08 4.25
N SER A 620 8.95 1.11 4.53
CA SER A 620 7.71 0.96 5.31
C SER A 620 6.51 0.44 4.51
N CYS A 621 6.58 0.42 3.16
CA CYS A 621 5.47 -0.05 2.33
C CYS A 621 5.03 -1.46 2.76
N ASN A 622 3.79 -1.67 3.17
CA ASN A 622 3.28 -3.00 3.55
C ASN A 622 2.56 -3.73 2.41
N GLY A 623 2.40 -3.12 1.24
CA GLY A 623 1.75 -3.76 0.09
C GLY A 623 0.26 -3.49 -0.07
N ASN A 624 -0.37 -2.68 0.81
CA ASN A 624 -1.82 -2.38 0.80
C ASN A 624 -2.39 -1.95 -0.56
N GLY A 625 -1.57 -1.34 -1.41
CA GLY A 625 -1.92 -1.04 -2.78
C GLY A 625 -2.89 0.14 -2.93
N LEU A 626 -3.19 0.93 -1.88
CA LEU A 626 -4.05 2.12 -1.98
C LEU A 626 -3.59 3.05 -3.11
N CYS A 627 -2.27 3.07 -3.39
CA CYS A 627 -1.66 3.70 -4.55
C CYS A 627 -2.29 3.40 -5.92
N PHE A 628 -3.04 2.30 -6.04
CA PHE A 628 -3.73 1.88 -7.24
C PHE A 628 -5.18 2.39 -7.32
N HIS A 629 -5.56 3.32 -6.44
CA HIS A 629 -6.87 3.95 -6.43
C HIS A 629 -7.28 4.41 -7.84
N HIS A 630 -8.44 3.95 -8.29
CA HIS A 630 -8.87 4.17 -9.67
C HIS A 630 -9.39 5.59 -9.94
N ASP A 631 -10.02 6.22 -8.94
CA ASP A 631 -10.55 7.58 -9.05
C ASP A 631 -9.45 8.58 -9.47
N THR A 632 -9.73 9.36 -10.52
CA THR A 632 -8.84 10.39 -11.06
C THR A 632 -8.68 11.58 -10.12
N ASN A 633 -9.64 11.84 -9.23
CA ASN A 633 -9.61 12.94 -8.26
C ASN A 633 -8.86 12.61 -6.97
N TYR A 634 -8.69 11.32 -6.64
CA TYR A 634 -7.98 10.91 -5.42
C TYR A 634 -6.51 11.40 -5.43
N VAL A 635 -6.11 12.27 -4.52
CA VAL A 635 -4.79 12.93 -4.59
C VAL A 635 -3.64 11.94 -4.36
N MET A 636 -3.01 11.46 -5.44
CA MET A 636 -1.88 10.52 -5.38
C MET A 636 -1.04 10.61 -6.66
N CYS A 637 -0.20 9.61 -6.95
CA CYS A 637 0.77 9.65 -8.05
C CYS A 637 0.13 9.83 -9.43
N PRO A 638 0.28 11.01 -10.08
CA PRO A 638 -0.35 11.28 -11.36
C PRO A 638 0.20 10.40 -12.49
N SER A 639 1.49 10.08 -12.44
CA SER A 639 2.13 9.22 -13.45
C SER A 639 1.54 7.82 -13.50
N PHE A 640 1.15 7.23 -12.37
CA PHE A 640 0.43 5.95 -12.37
C PHE A 640 -0.97 6.11 -12.97
N LYS A 641 -1.70 7.16 -12.63
CA LYS A 641 -3.07 7.37 -13.13
C LYS A 641 -3.11 7.50 -14.65
N GLU A 642 -2.14 8.21 -15.20
CA GLU A 642 -2.01 8.41 -16.65
C GLU A 642 -1.56 7.14 -17.37
N THR A 643 -0.48 6.51 -16.89
CA THR A 643 0.14 5.38 -17.61
C THR A 643 -0.54 4.03 -17.33
N ARG A 644 -1.29 3.95 -16.23
CA ARG A 644 -1.76 2.70 -15.60
C ARG A 644 -0.64 1.68 -15.35
N ASP A 645 0.60 2.17 -15.25
CA ASP A 645 1.77 1.36 -15.03
C ASP A 645 2.14 1.33 -13.55
N ARG A 646 2.01 0.15 -12.93
CA ARG A 646 2.23 -0.03 -11.50
C ARG A 646 3.64 0.36 -11.05
N ILE A 647 4.65 0.34 -11.93
CA ILE A 647 6.01 0.82 -11.61
C ILE A 647 6.01 2.29 -11.20
N HIS A 648 5.09 3.10 -11.74
CA HIS A 648 4.94 4.53 -11.47
C HIS A 648 4.01 4.84 -10.29
N SER A 649 3.62 3.82 -9.51
CA SER A 649 2.93 3.98 -8.23
C SER A 649 3.94 4.06 -7.06
N PRO A 650 3.55 4.58 -5.88
CA PRO A 650 4.36 4.46 -4.67
C PRO A 650 4.75 3.01 -4.34
N LYS A 651 3.84 2.04 -4.45
CA LYS A 651 4.16 0.62 -4.20
C LYS A 651 5.22 0.11 -5.18
N GLY A 652 5.07 0.40 -6.47
CA GLY A 652 6.03 0.00 -7.51
C GLY A 652 7.42 0.61 -7.29
N ARG A 653 7.49 1.91 -7.04
CA ARG A 653 8.75 2.62 -6.73
C ARG A 653 9.43 2.10 -5.48
N SER A 654 8.66 1.82 -4.44
CA SER A 654 9.17 1.24 -3.19
C SER A 654 9.71 -0.16 -3.43
N GLY A 655 9.02 -0.98 -4.23
CA GLY A 655 9.45 -2.33 -4.58
C GLY A 655 10.80 -2.35 -5.31
N VAL A 656 10.98 -1.49 -6.32
CA VAL A 656 12.26 -1.44 -7.06
C VAL A 656 13.40 -0.85 -6.22
N VAL A 657 13.13 0.10 -5.33
CA VAL A 657 14.13 0.61 -4.38
C VAL A 657 14.51 -0.46 -3.36
N ARG A 658 13.54 -1.19 -2.82
CA ARG A 658 13.78 -2.32 -1.90
C ARG A 658 14.73 -3.34 -2.53
N GLU A 659 14.46 -3.75 -3.76
CA GLU A 659 15.35 -4.66 -4.49
C GLU A 659 16.73 -4.04 -4.76
N TRP A 660 16.78 -2.77 -5.13
CA TRP A 660 18.05 -2.06 -5.35
C TRP A 660 18.93 -2.06 -4.08
N LEU A 661 18.34 -1.78 -2.92
CA LEU A 661 19.03 -1.82 -1.62
C LEU A 661 19.47 -3.24 -1.26
N LEU A 662 18.65 -4.26 -1.55
CA LEU A 662 19.02 -5.67 -1.36
C LEU A 662 20.26 -6.03 -2.19
N GLN A 663 20.26 -5.67 -3.47
CA GLN A 663 21.39 -5.95 -4.38
C GLN A 663 22.67 -5.22 -3.95
N LEU A 664 22.56 -3.96 -3.51
CA LEU A 664 23.68 -3.21 -2.95
C LEU A 664 24.20 -3.85 -1.66
N SER A 665 23.30 -4.30 -0.80
CA SER A 665 23.63 -4.96 0.47
C SER A 665 24.41 -6.26 0.24
N ARG A 666 23.97 -7.07 -0.73
CA ARG A 666 24.66 -8.31 -1.16
C ARG A 666 26.02 -8.06 -1.78
N GLN A 667 26.23 -6.89 -2.40
CA GLN A 667 27.53 -6.47 -2.92
C GLN A 667 28.44 -5.83 -1.85
N GLY A 668 27.97 -5.71 -0.60
CA GLY A 668 28.75 -5.08 0.48
C GLY A 668 28.90 -3.56 0.32
N TYR A 669 28.03 -2.91 -0.46
CA TYR A 669 28.11 -1.47 -0.70
C TYR A 669 27.83 -0.67 0.57
N LYS A 670 28.68 0.33 0.83
CA LYS A 670 28.48 1.33 1.88
C LYS A 670 28.25 2.70 1.21
N PRO A 671 27.20 3.44 1.59
CA PRO A 671 26.90 4.72 0.96
C PRO A 671 28.06 5.70 1.14
N ALA A 672 28.39 6.42 0.07
CA ALA A 672 29.52 7.32 0.03
C ALA A 672 29.44 8.40 1.12
N GLN A 673 30.54 8.60 1.84
CA GLN A 673 30.78 9.84 2.57
C GLN A 673 31.35 10.88 1.61
N SER A 674 31.10 12.17 1.84
CA SER A 674 31.51 13.25 0.94
C SER A 674 33.04 13.32 0.82
N GLY A 675 33.61 12.63 -0.17
CA GLY A 675 35.01 12.71 -0.56
C GLY A 675 35.18 13.55 -1.83
N LYS A 676 36.24 14.38 -1.87
CA LYS A 676 36.64 15.10 -3.09
C LYS A 676 37.49 14.17 -3.95
N ASP A 677 36.85 13.49 -4.88
CA ASP A 677 37.51 12.65 -5.88
C ASP A 677 37.67 13.41 -7.21
N MET A 678 38.90 13.81 -7.53
CA MET A 678 39.20 14.59 -8.74
C MET A 678 38.88 13.84 -10.05
N PHE A 679 38.94 12.50 -10.06
CA PHE A 679 38.69 11.70 -11.26
C PHE A 679 37.24 11.23 -11.41
N ALA A 680 36.36 11.58 -10.45
CA ALA A 680 34.96 11.17 -10.45
C ALA A 680 34.24 11.58 -11.75
N VAL A 681 34.51 12.78 -12.26
CA VAL A 681 33.85 13.31 -13.46
C VAL A 681 34.16 12.46 -14.69
N PHE A 682 35.43 12.12 -14.92
CA PHE A 682 35.84 11.29 -16.05
C PHE A 682 35.25 9.88 -15.98
N ARG A 683 35.27 9.25 -14.80
CA ARG A 683 34.66 7.92 -14.59
C ARG A 683 33.15 7.93 -14.86
N ARG A 684 32.44 8.96 -14.40
CA ARG A 684 31.00 9.11 -14.66
C ARG A 684 30.69 9.23 -16.15
N TRP A 685 31.51 9.98 -16.89
CA TRP A 685 31.39 10.06 -18.35
C TRP A 685 31.63 8.71 -19.03
N GLY A 686 32.67 7.97 -18.62
CA GLY A 686 32.90 6.60 -19.10
C GLY A 686 31.71 5.66 -18.84
N ASN A 687 31.10 5.72 -17.65
CA ASN A 687 29.89 4.97 -17.33
C ASN A 687 28.70 5.33 -18.23
N ARG A 688 28.54 6.61 -18.58
CA ARG A 688 27.51 7.05 -19.53
C ARG A 688 27.72 6.45 -20.91
N VAL A 689 28.96 6.42 -21.41
CA VAL A 689 29.27 5.79 -22.71
C VAL A 689 28.93 4.30 -22.67
N ARG A 690 29.34 3.58 -21.63
CA ARG A 690 29.00 2.15 -21.48
C ARG A 690 27.50 1.87 -21.43
N LYS A 691 26.73 2.72 -20.75
CA LYS A 691 25.26 2.67 -20.79
C LYS A 691 24.74 2.78 -22.23
N TYR A 692 25.23 3.75 -23.01
CA TYR A 692 24.82 3.90 -24.41
C TYR A 692 25.22 2.71 -25.29
N MET A 693 26.31 2.02 -24.97
CA MET A 693 26.71 0.76 -25.61
C MET A 693 25.87 -0.46 -25.17
N GLY A 694 24.82 -0.27 -24.36
CA GLY A 694 23.90 -1.34 -23.94
C GLY A 694 24.33 -2.10 -22.69
N GLU A 695 25.32 -1.60 -21.93
CA GLU A 695 25.72 -2.23 -20.67
C GLU A 695 24.57 -2.13 -19.63
N TYR A 696 23.97 -3.28 -19.30
CA TYR A 696 22.85 -3.33 -18.36
C TYR A 696 23.26 -2.99 -16.92
N ASP A 697 22.48 -2.14 -16.26
CA ASP A 697 22.56 -1.83 -14.83
C ASP A 697 21.15 -1.63 -14.29
N PHE A 698 20.75 -2.43 -13.30
CA PHE A 698 19.42 -2.33 -12.68
C PHE A 698 19.12 -0.94 -12.12
N SER A 699 20.15 -0.17 -11.73
CA SER A 699 20.01 1.22 -11.29
C SER A 699 19.31 2.11 -12.33
N HIS A 700 19.36 1.76 -13.62
CA HIS A 700 18.62 2.48 -14.67
C HIS A 700 17.12 2.23 -14.63
N GLU A 701 16.67 1.03 -14.27
CA GLU A 701 15.24 0.73 -14.11
C GLU A 701 14.68 1.47 -12.89
N VAL A 702 15.42 1.50 -11.78
CA VAL A 702 15.08 2.29 -10.58
C VAL A 702 15.01 3.78 -10.91
N HIS A 703 15.99 4.31 -11.65
CA HIS A 703 15.99 5.69 -12.11
C HIS A 703 14.77 5.99 -12.99
N SER A 704 14.38 5.09 -13.90
CA SER A 704 13.18 5.24 -14.74
C SER A 704 11.91 5.32 -13.90
N ALA A 705 11.76 4.43 -12.92
CA ALA A 705 10.62 4.43 -12.00
C ALA A 705 10.50 5.76 -11.21
N MET A 706 11.65 6.29 -10.75
CA MET A 706 11.75 7.53 -9.97
C MET A 706 11.62 8.80 -10.82
N ALA A 707 12.01 8.76 -12.10
CA ALA A 707 11.93 9.91 -12.99
C ALA A 707 10.50 10.45 -13.14
N GLY A 708 9.50 9.55 -13.14
CA GLY A 708 8.08 9.90 -13.21
C GLY A 708 7.46 10.41 -11.90
N CYS A 709 8.21 10.50 -10.80
CA CYS A 709 7.72 11.08 -9.55
C CYS A 709 7.88 12.61 -9.57
N LEU A 710 6.80 13.36 -9.33
CA LEU A 710 6.78 14.83 -9.29
C LEU A 710 7.24 15.43 -7.96
N SER A 711 7.63 14.60 -6.98
CA SER A 711 8.01 15.02 -5.63
C SER A 711 6.93 15.80 -4.84
N CYS A 712 5.64 15.63 -5.18
CA CYS A 712 4.54 16.40 -4.60
C CYS A 712 4.12 16.03 -3.16
N LYS A 713 4.73 15.00 -2.55
CA LYS A 713 4.39 14.46 -1.21
C LYS A 713 2.95 13.98 -1.00
N ALA A 714 2.14 13.86 -2.06
CA ALA A 714 0.79 13.27 -1.95
C ALA A 714 0.81 11.87 -1.30
N CYS A 715 1.78 11.02 -1.65
CA CYS A 715 1.91 9.68 -1.07
C CYS A 715 2.28 9.69 0.42
N THR A 716 2.98 10.72 0.90
CA THR A 716 3.36 10.84 2.31
C THR A 716 2.13 11.10 3.19
N ASN A 717 1.16 11.87 2.69
CA ASN A 717 -0.02 12.26 3.46
C ASN A 717 -1.20 11.29 3.27
N GLN A 718 -1.39 10.77 2.05
CA GLN A 718 -2.59 10.00 1.70
C GLN A 718 -2.41 8.50 1.90
N CYS A 719 -1.17 8.00 1.92
CA CYS A 719 -0.92 6.58 2.16
C CYS A 719 -1.03 6.28 3.67
N PRO A 720 -1.75 5.21 4.09
CA PRO A 720 -1.88 4.85 5.49
C PRO A 720 -0.54 4.56 6.19
N VAL A 721 0.46 4.07 5.44
CA VAL A 721 1.83 3.83 5.93
C VAL A 721 2.78 5.04 5.78
N LYS A 722 2.26 6.18 5.32
CA LYS A 722 2.98 7.46 5.16
C LYS A 722 4.29 7.33 4.37
N ILE A 723 4.23 6.66 3.22
CA ILE A 723 5.41 6.44 2.38
C ILE A 723 5.90 7.73 1.72
N ASP A 724 7.20 8.04 1.86
CA ASP A 724 7.80 9.25 1.30
C ASP A 724 8.68 8.93 0.08
N ILE A 725 8.04 8.70 -1.08
CA ILE A 725 8.76 8.53 -2.35
C ILE A 725 9.63 9.75 -2.73
N PRO A 726 9.19 11.01 -2.52
CA PRO A 726 10.02 12.18 -2.79
C PRO A 726 11.39 12.14 -2.09
N ASP A 727 11.43 11.77 -0.82
CA ASP A 727 12.67 11.62 -0.05
C ASP A 727 13.53 10.47 -0.59
N GLN A 728 12.91 9.31 -0.85
CA GLN A 728 13.59 8.16 -1.47
C GLN A 728 14.20 8.51 -2.83
N LYS A 729 13.50 9.32 -3.65
CA LYS A 729 14.00 9.80 -4.93
C LYS A 729 15.23 10.68 -4.74
N ALA A 730 15.23 11.60 -3.78
CA ALA A 730 16.37 12.47 -3.52
C ALA A 730 17.61 11.67 -3.12
N LEU A 731 17.46 10.76 -2.15
CA LEU A 731 18.51 9.85 -1.70
C LEU A 731 19.02 8.93 -2.82
N PHE A 732 18.11 8.33 -3.59
CA PHE A 732 18.47 7.52 -4.74
C PHE A 732 19.26 8.33 -5.78
N LEU A 733 18.80 9.53 -6.14
CA LEU A 733 19.49 10.37 -7.13
C LEU A 733 20.87 10.80 -6.63
N GLU A 734 21.03 11.08 -5.35
CA GLU A 734 22.35 11.32 -4.75
C GLU A 734 23.30 10.17 -5.01
N GLN A 735 22.89 8.94 -4.69
CA GLN A 735 23.69 7.74 -4.90
C GLN A 735 23.90 7.43 -6.40
N TYR A 736 22.86 7.49 -7.22
CA TYR A 736 22.91 7.22 -8.66
C TYR A 736 23.93 8.11 -9.38
N HIS A 737 23.97 9.39 -9.01
CA HIS A 737 24.88 10.34 -9.61
C HIS A 737 26.30 10.34 -9.05
N THR A 738 26.58 9.47 -8.08
CA THR A 738 27.97 9.12 -7.77
C THR A 738 28.63 8.37 -8.93
N ARG A 739 27.84 7.55 -9.65
CA ARG A 739 28.25 6.71 -10.79
C ARG A 739 27.98 7.34 -12.14
N TYR A 740 26.88 8.07 -12.32
CA TYR A 740 26.48 8.67 -13.61
C TYR A 740 26.48 10.21 -13.58
N PRO A 741 26.72 10.89 -14.72
CA PRO A 741 26.77 12.36 -14.72
C PRO A 741 25.38 12.94 -14.46
N ARG A 742 25.29 13.95 -13.58
CA ARG A 742 24.08 14.77 -13.36
C ARG A 742 23.72 15.51 -14.66
N PRO A 743 22.45 15.55 -15.08
CA PRO A 743 22.04 16.36 -16.21
C PRO A 743 22.13 17.86 -15.88
N LEU A 744 22.39 18.70 -16.89
CA LEU A 744 22.52 20.15 -16.71
C LEU A 744 21.28 20.79 -16.07
N ARG A 745 20.08 20.30 -16.42
CA ARG A 745 18.81 20.80 -15.85
C ARG A 745 18.79 20.81 -14.32
N ASP A 746 19.43 19.85 -13.66
CA ASP A 746 19.39 19.75 -12.20
C ASP A 746 20.18 20.91 -11.57
N PHE A 747 21.30 21.31 -12.19
CA PHE A 747 22.07 22.49 -11.77
C PHE A 747 21.32 23.79 -12.06
N PHE A 748 20.62 23.88 -13.20
CA PHE A 748 19.75 25.03 -13.50
C PHE A 748 18.63 25.19 -12.48
N VAL A 749 17.94 24.10 -12.13
CA VAL A 749 16.88 24.09 -11.11
C VAL A 749 17.46 24.43 -9.74
N ALA A 750 18.60 23.87 -9.35
CA ALA A 750 19.26 24.21 -8.08
C ALA A 750 19.67 25.68 -7.99
N GLY A 751 20.03 26.31 -9.12
CA GLY A 751 20.37 27.73 -9.22
C GLY A 751 19.18 28.66 -9.45
N ILE A 752 17.95 28.15 -9.55
CA ILE A 752 16.81 28.95 -10.03
C ILE A 752 16.49 30.11 -9.10
N GLU A 753 16.54 29.92 -7.77
CA GLU A 753 16.22 30.97 -6.81
C GLU A 753 17.18 32.16 -6.90
N ASN A 754 18.47 31.88 -7.11
CA ASN A 754 19.50 32.92 -7.26
C ASN A 754 19.40 33.61 -8.62
N THR A 755 19.19 32.83 -9.69
CA THR A 755 19.10 33.38 -11.05
C THR A 755 17.83 34.19 -11.27
N VAL A 756 16.67 33.73 -10.77
CA VAL A 756 15.39 34.45 -10.86
C VAL A 756 15.46 35.78 -10.11
N LYS A 757 16.08 35.84 -8.93
CA LYS A 757 16.30 37.09 -8.19
C LYS A 757 17.06 38.13 -9.03
N LEU A 758 18.10 37.70 -9.77
CA LEU A 758 18.86 38.57 -10.65
C LEU A 758 18.05 38.98 -11.89
N GLN A 759 17.39 38.02 -12.54
CA GLN A 759 16.58 38.27 -13.73
C GLN A 759 15.38 39.18 -13.44
N ALA A 760 14.81 39.12 -12.23
CA ALA A 760 13.69 39.94 -11.78
C ALA A 760 14.05 41.43 -11.62
N LYS A 761 15.33 41.80 -11.55
CA LYS A 761 15.77 43.21 -11.59
C LYS A 761 15.52 43.86 -12.96
N ILE A 762 15.52 43.05 -14.02
CA ILE A 762 15.40 43.45 -15.43
C ILE A 762 14.34 42.60 -16.16
N PRO A 763 13.10 42.52 -15.67
CA PRO A 763 12.14 41.48 -16.05
C PRO A 763 11.69 41.58 -17.51
N ARG A 764 11.65 42.79 -18.10
CA ARG A 764 11.32 42.98 -19.52
C ARG A 764 12.37 42.34 -20.44
N MET A 765 13.64 42.60 -20.17
CA MET A 765 14.74 42.03 -20.96
C MET A 765 14.84 40.51 -20.75
N SER A 766 14.75 40.06 -19.49
CA SER A 766 14.75 38.63 -19.15
C SER A 766 13.62 37.88 -19.84
N ASN A 767 12.40 38.44 -19.87
CA ASN A 767 11.26 37.85 -20.56
C ASN A 767 11.41 37.85 -22.08
N LEU A 768 12.06 38.86 -22.66
CA LEU A 768 12.33 38.91 -24.10
C LEU A 768 13.33 37.82 -24.50
N LEU A 769 14.43 37.70 -23.74
CA LEU A 769 15.46 36.69 -23.96
C LEU A 769 14.91 35.28 -23.77
N THR A 770 14.28 34.99 -22.62
CA THR A 770 13.70 33.66 -22.32
C THR A 770 12.47 33.34 -23.18
N GLY A 771 11.78 34.37 -23.68
CA GLY A 771 10.59 34.25 -24.51
C GLY A 771 10.87 33.95 -25.98
N ASN A 772 12.08 34.24 -26.48
CA ASN A 772 12.47 34.08 -27.87
C ASN A 772 12.41 32.60 -28.32
N PRO A 773 11.78 32.27 -29.48
CA PRO A 773 11.70 30.90 -30.00
C PRO A 773 13.04 30.17 -30.09
N LEU A 774 14.13 30.86 -30.47
CA LEU A 774 15.48 30.28 -30.54
C LEU A 774 15.99 29.88 -29.16
N THR A 775 15.78 30.74 -28.16
CA THR A 775 16.19 30.46 -26.78
C THR A 775 15.34 29.32 -26.20
N LYS A 776 14.02 29.32 -26.46
CA LYS A 776 13.14 28.22 -26.06
C LYS A 776 13.55 26.89 -26.70
N ALA A 777 13.91 26.90 -27.98
CA ALA A 777 14.43 25.71 -28.66
C ALA A 777 15.76 25.25 -28.05
N ALA A 778 16.71 26.17 -27.86
CA ALA A 778 18.01 25.86 -27.23
C ALA A 778 17.83 25.26 -25.83
N VAL A 779 17.02 25.88 -24.97
CA VAL A 779 16.71 25.37 -23.62
C VAL A 779 16.03 24.00 -23.70
N LYS A 780 15.07 23.81 -24.61
CA LYS A 780 14.35 22.55 -24.80
C LYS A 780 15.27 21.40 -25.20
N TYR A 781 16.17 21.63 -26.15
CA TYR A 781 17.01 20.56 -26.73
C TYR A 781 18.35 20.39 -26.01
N LEU A 782 18.96 21.46 -25.49
CA LEU A 782 20.26 21.40 -24.80
C LEU A 782 20.12 21.12 -23.29
N ILE A 783 19.15 21.76 -22.63
CA ILE A 783 18.97 21.65 -21.17
C ILE A 783 17.86 20.65 -20.85
N GLY A 784 16.84 20.52 -21.70
CA GLY A 784 15.70 19.63 -21.47
C GLY A 784 14.59 20.25 -20.62
N MET A 785 14.50 21.59 -20.57
CA MET A 785 13.41 22.30 -19.90
C MET A 785 12.43 22.91 -20.92
N ARG A 786 11.14 22.98 -20.54
CA ARG A 786 10.10 23.63 -21.34
C ARG A 786 9.33 24.60 -20.47
N ASP A 787 8.70 25.59 -21.11
CA ASP A 787 7.76 26.52 -20.48
C ASP A 787 8.30 27.24 -19.23
N ILE A 788 9.50 27.83 -19.34
CA ILE A 788 10.07 28.67 -18.28
C ILE A 788 9.07 29.81 -17.95
N PRO A 789 8.71 30.00 -16.67
CA PRO A 789 7.72 30.99 -16.28
C PRO A 789 8.21 32.41 -16.58
N ARG A 790 7.30 33.26 -17.08
CA ARG A 790 7.58 34.67 -17.31
C ARG A 790 7.62 35.44 -15.99
N LEU A 791 8.60 36.32 -15.87
CA LEU A 791 8.74 37.25 -14.76
C LEU A 791 7.66 38.33 -14.82
N SER A 792 7.27 38.81 -13.64
CA SER A 792 6.22 39.82 -13.49
C SER A 792 6.69 41.19 -13.99
N VAL A 793 5.84 41.85 -14.79
CA VAL A 793 6.03 43.24 -15.24
C VAL A 793 4.70 43.98 -14.98
N PRO A 794 4.67 45.07 -14.19
CA PRO A 794 5.75 45.54 -13.31
C PRO A 794 6.05 44.52 -12.17
N VAL A 795 7.26 44.58 -11.58
CA VAL A 795 7.66 43.72 -10.45
C VAL A 795 6.72 43.88 -9.25
N LEU A 796 6.66 42.85 -8.39
CA LEU A 796 5.71 42.81 -7.28
C LEU A 796 5.82 44.02 -6.36
N ASP A 797 7.02 44.46 -5.96
CA ASP A 797 7.20 45.65 -5.10
C ASP A 797 6.55 46.91 -5.68
N LYS A 798 6.63 47.10 -7.00
CA LYS A 798 5.98 48.23 -7.67
C LYS A 798 4.46 48.08 -7.69
N ARG A 799 3.94 46.84 -7.76
CA ARG A 799 2.50 46.57 -7.68
C ARG A 799 1.97 46.81 -6.26
N LEU A 800 2.71 46.34 -5.24
CA LEU A 800 2.32 46.46 -3.84
C LEU A 800 2.37 47.92 -3.35
N LYS A 801 3.36 48.71 -3.77
CA LYS A 801 3.42 50.16 -3.47
C LYS A 801 2.21 50.95 -3.99
N ASN A 802 1.56 50.44 -5.03
CA ASN A 802 0.40 51.09 -5.64
C ASN A 802 -0.94 50.55 -5.10
N LEU A 803 -0.92 49.63 -4.13
CA LEU A 803 -2.12 49.08 -3.51
C LEU A 803 -2.39 49.78 -2.16
N PRO A 804 -3.50 50.52 -2.01
CA PRO A 804 -3.83 51.17 -0.75
C PRO A 804 -4.08 50.14 0.37
N GLY A 805 -3.57 50.40 1.56
CA GLY A 805 -3.74 49.54 2.74
C GLY A 805 -2.73 48.39 2.88
N VAL A 806 -1.87 48.15 1.89
CA VAL A 806 -0.86 47.09 1.94
C VAL A 806 0.48 47.63 2.47
N ARG A 807 0.95 47.08 3.61
CA ARG A 807 2.29 47.37 4.15
C ARG A 807 3.24 46.22 3.84
N CYS A 808 4.40 46.53 3.26
CA CYS A 808 5.46 45.57 2.94
C CYS A 808 6.63 45.74 3.92
N GLU A 809 6.45 45.23 5.14
CA GLU A 809 7.46 45.24 6.19
C GLU A 809 7.73 43.79 6.64
N ILE A 810 8.87 43.54 7.30
CA ILE A 810 9.09 42.28 8.02
C ILE A 810 8.58 42.54 9.45
N PRO A 811 7.32 42.25 9.80
CA PRO A 811 6.83 42.61 11.11
C PRO A 811 7.39 41.60 12.12
N ALA A 812 7.73 42.06 13.32
CA ALA A 812 7.58 41.17 14.46
C ALA A 812 6.08 40.83 14.53
N VAL A 813 5.68 39.62 14.13
CA VAL A 813 4.28 39.16 13.98
C VAL A 813 3.52 39.13 15.32
N ARG A 814 4.08 39.68 16.39
CA ARG A 814 3.45 39.75 17.72
C ARG A 814 2.54 40.97 17.80
N GLY A 815 1.26 40.76 18.08
CA GLY A 815 0.30 41.80 18.43
C GLY A 815 -0.66 42.26 17.32
N LEU A 816 -0.71 41.57 16.19
CA LEU A 816 -1.72 41.83 15.14
C LEU A 816 -3.03 41.11 15.48
N THR A 817 -4.11 41.84 15.76
CA THR A 817 -5.42 41.25 16.11
C THR A 817 -6.45 41.24 14.98
N ASP A 818 -6.21 41.92 13.85
CA ASP A 818 -7.11 41.96 12.68
C ASP A 818 -6.32 42.12 11.37
N ALA A 819 -5.39 41.19 11.08
CA ALA A 819 -4.53 41.28 9.91
C ALA A 819 -4.41 39.94 9.16
N VAL A 820 -4.39 40.02 7.82
CA VAL A 820 -4.04 38.89 6.95
C VAL A 820 -2.54 38.95 6.65
N VAL A 821 -1.80 37.92 7.06
CA VAL A 821 -0.37 37.79 6.77
C VAL A 821 -0.17 36.98 5.50
N LEU A 822 0.37 37.63 4.45
CA LEU A 822 0.71 36.97 3.18
C LEU A 822 2.19 36.58 3.18
N ILE A 823 2.48 35.28 3.20
CA ILE A 823 3.84 34.74 3.04
C ILE A 823 4.11 34.52 1.56
N GLN A 824 5.14 35.17 1.03
CA GLN A 824 5.54 35.02 -0.37
C GLN A 824 6.63 33.96 -0.52
N ASP A 825 6.60 33.25 -1.64
CA ASP A 825 7.67 32.37 -2.13
C ASP A 825 8.34 32.97 -3.38
N ALA A 826 9.42 32.36 -3.88
CA ALA A 826 10.12 32.86 -5.06
C ALA A 826 9.24 32.90 -6.33
N PHE A 827 8.25 32.02 -6.48
CA PHE A 827 7.37 32.00 -7.65
C PHE A 827 6.35 33.14 -7.60
N THR A 828 5.70 33.34 -6.46
CA THR A 828 4.74 34.41 -6.19
C THR A 828 5.40 35.79 -6.16
N SER A 829 6.65 35.90 -5.69
CA SER A 829 7.41 37.16 -5.70
C SER A 829 7.83 37.59 -7.10
N PHE A 830 8.23 36.66 -7.97
CA PHE A 830 8.90 37.02 -9.23
C PHE A 830 8.13 36.70 -10.51
N THR A 831 7.18 35.75 -10.51
CA THR A 831 6.52 35.27 -11.74
C THR A 831 5.09 35.77 -11.91
N ARG A 832 4.62 35.87 -13.16
CA ARG A 832 3.28 36.42 -13.48
C ARG A 832 2.13 35.42 -13.23
N GLN A 833 2.41 34.12 -13.12
CA GLN A 833 1.37 33.07 -13.15
C GLN A 833 0.54 32.97 -11.86
N MET A 834 0.98 33.54 -10.74
CA MET A 834 0.18 33.71 -9.53
C MET A 834 0.06 35.18 -9.17
N SER A 835 -0.56 35.99 -10.03
CA SER A 835 -1.21 37.19 -9.50
C SER A 835 -2.33 36.69 -8.59
N LEU A 836 -2.09 36.71 -7.28
CA LEU A 836 -3.09 36.66 -6.22
C LEU A 836 -4.32 37.45 -6.69
N ARG A 837 -5.31 36.76 -7.26
CA ARG A 837 -6.66 37.29 -7.42
C ARG A 837 -7.28 37.20 -6.03
N ILE A 838 -6.84 38.07 -5.12
CA ILE A 838 -7.62 38.37 -3.92
C ILE A 838 -8.83 39.15 -4.45
N ARG A 839 -9.84 38.43 -4.94
CA ARG A 839 -11.19 38.95 -5.08
C ARG A 839 -11.77 38.89 -3.68
N HIS A 840 -11.95 40.07 -3.09
CA HIS A 840 -12.67 40.35 -1.85
C HIS A 840 -12.76 39.18 -0.86
N ALA A 841 -11.79 39.11 0.06
CA ALA A 841 -12.12 38.59 1.38
C ALA A 841 -12.78 39.76 2.14
N CYS A 842 -14.11 39.72 2.21
CA CYS A 842 -14.85 40.22 3.37
C CYS A 842 -15.30 38.99 4.15
#